data_AF-A0A0C3S9I2-F1
#
_entry.id   AF-A0A0C3S9I2-F1
#
_cell.length_a   1.000
_cell.length_b   1.000
_cell.length_c   1.000
_cell.angle_alpha   90.00
_cell.angle_beta   90.00
_cell.angle_gamma   90.00
#
_symmetry.space_group_name_H-M   'P 1'
#
loop_
_entity.id
_entity.type
_entity.pdbx_description
1 polymer ?
#
loop_
_entity_poly.entity_id
_entity_poly.type
_entity_poly.pdbx_seq_one_letter_code
_entity_poly.pdbx_strand_id
1 'polypeptide(L)'
;MCVGENSASHTIAYLNAQLQALWNISSECVARHDNYMKPDPGHRYSYSLTEWYFGTHRTGGQASVEDMMFHARFEAPRLDFLCNHEALLKINIEEGHFNLDYAYASDESTANRSRNQAIVPSSTFTFRVPFKMTGIKGRDSKIGNGEIAVSMIVLDLRNAKLNKVVPEIGSGRQAIETYLQKYLDLLQSAGHHVLFSLPNFDDAGLRPYLDFSQIAYRLIGIEDIHGVAVEKINRYLSATWLNARILANKQHIEYPAVSLAEYRSTWGPLDGDIHFHLNFGAPYIAALCDDEVLVYFVLDDVRFYDTRDIETSAPFKTYTNWKIAVLMNVIHENEDNDNITRCTLDLASALIMQQFSEFDGCRFDDDEEDGRCMNQIVDFISGEYLNVLESGQYHIIYNHDARSPHSSTIHGQAEQHEDLDIVDEAEWASPGAEEVSDHTDSKIDVWRDIAQNSDMCGFDEITALSQLSINRQFRSAWSEQQSNTTADRILTQWKYQDRFEATFEPLTIRLRPDGRAIVFINLSEGSLITLATSLPNSDREKYSFTGWQVAFAVDLKMRDHVALSDASPEWLERFAQSAAYKQHDNNPDTKFEHLCLDFDRVEFLYEASRFEGLFTSNSSRSMNKVLAVVTYLRDHYLKRFAQLGHHVLYTIPVWKNPATAPPHGLTSVAFHIYSKTSASNPDPPATQQRQISTPVIVILGMCGGRSPPASMLQPSTDWVAHAGKFWSHGTGSISGAVFLRERLLPLLCEVNAATTVIPTSSVIEHDKWKLDLNSWSKNSQRIFGDCPFIPVPECTDESVLRYQWDYQDQYNYDLQGGVRSVFSTLMFSISGSSNLTIPPRSHDELSRDTHRIQGRSHGDQIGRSRGSRAQR
;
A
#
# COMPACT_ATOMS: atom_id res chain seq x y z
N MET A 1 25.58 -6.49 -51.44
CA MET A 1 25.25 -6.44 -50.00
C MET A 1 26.52 -6.71 -49.24
N CYS A 2 26.82 -5.98 -48.16
CA CYS A 2 27.96 -6.28 -47.30
C CYS A 2 27.68 -7.59 -46.58
N VAL A 3 28.26 -8.68 -47.07
CA VAL A 3 28.04 -10.02 -46.53
C VAL A 3 28.75 -10.13 -45.18
N GLY A 4 28.02 -10.51 -44.13
CA GLY A 4 28.55 -10.66 -42.77
C GLY A 4 28.35 -9.44 -41.87
N GLU A 5 27.84 -8.32 -42.40
CA GLU A 5 27.52 -7.12 -41.63
C GLU A 5 26.00 -6.95 -41.46
N ASN A 6 25.60 -6.23 -40.41
CA ASN A 6 24.19 -5.86 -40.20
C ASN A 6 23.70 -4.96 -41.35
N SER A 7 22.79 -5.50 -42.16
CA SER A 7 22.26 -4.85 -43.36
C SER A 7 20.97 -4.04 -43.11
N ALA A 8 20.63 -3.78 -41.85
CA ALA A 8 19.42 -3.05 -41.47
C ALA A 8 19.35 -1.65 -42.12
N SER A 9 20.44 -0.89 -42.12
CA SER A 9 20.48 0.46 -42.72
C SER A 9 20.19 0.46 -44.24
N HIS A 10 20.74 -0.50 -44.98
CA HIS A 10 20.46 -0.71 -46.39
C HIS A 10 19.02 -1.13 -46.64
N THR A 11 18.47 -1.97 -45.75
CA THR A 11 17.08 -2.41 -45.81
C THR A 11 16.15 -1.21 -45.61
N ILE A 12 16.40 -0.35 -44.62
CA ILE A 12 15.63 0.89 -44.41
C ILE A 12 15.65 1.78 -45.66
N ALA A 13 16.82 1.99 -46.27
CA ALA A 13 16.93 2.78 -47.48
C ALA A 13 16.10 2.17 -48.64
N TYR A 14 16.13 0.85 -48.78
CA TYR A 14 15.37 0.13 -49.81
C TYR A 14 13.85 0.17 -49.58
N LEU A 15 13.39 0.05 -48.33
CA LEU A 15 11.97 0.18 -47.98
C LEU A 15 11.45 1.58 -48.25
N ASN A 16 12.21 2.61 -47.88
CA ASN A 16 11.85 4.00 -48.17
C ASN A 16 11.83 4.29 -49.69
N ALA A 17 12.73 3.69 -50.46
CA ALA A 17 12.71 3.80 -51.92
C ALA A 17 11.44 3.17 -52.53
N GLN A 18 10.96 2.04 -51.97
CA GLN A 18 9.68 1.44 -52.38
C GLN A 18 8.50 2.34 -52.06
N LEU A 19 8.43 2.89 -50.83
CA LEU A 19 7.38 3.84 -50.45
C LEU A 19 7.37 5.08 -51.35
N GLN A 20 8.55 5.63 -51.66
CA GLN A 20 8.69 6.75 -52.60
C GLN A 20 8.19 6.39 -54.00
N ALA A 21 8.51 5.21 -54.51
CA ALA A 21 8.05 4.76 -55.82
C ALA A 21 6.52 4.57 -55.86
N LEU A 22 5.94 3.97 -54.81
CA LEU A 22 4.49 3.81 -54.69
C LEU A 22 3.77 5.16 -54.58
N TRP A 23 4.33 6.11 -53.82
CA TRP A 23 3.84 7.48 -53.75
C TRP A 23 3.92 8.20 -55.10
N ASN A 24 5.03 8.08 -55.85
CA ASN A 24 5.14 8.68 -57.19
C ASN A 24 4.06 8.15 -58.14
N ILE A 25 3.79 6.85 -58.12
CA ILE A 25 2.72 6.22 -58.92
C ILE A 25 1.35 6.78 -58.52
N SER A 26 1.09 6.86 -57.21
CA SER A 26 -0.14 7.46 -56.68
C SER A 26 -0.30 8.92 -57.10
N SER A 27 0.78 9.71 -57.07
CA SER A 27 0.79 11.12 -57.48
C SER A 27 0.54 11.29 -58.98
N GLU A 28 1.08 10.40 -59.83
CA GLU A 28 0.75 10.38 -61.26
C GLU A 28 -0.72 10.00 -61.51
N CYS A 29 -1.26 9.05 -60.73
CA CYS A 29 -2.66 8.67 -60.81
C CYS A 29 -3.59 9.83 -60.43
N VAL A 30 -3.29 10.55 -59.35
CA VAL A 30 -4.01 11.78 -58.98
C VAL A 30 -3.94 12.76 -60.14
N ALA A 31 -2.76 13.13 -60.62
CA ALA A 31 -2.59 14.13 -61.68
C ALA A 31 -3.33 13.81 -63.00
N ARG A 32 -3.50 12.54 -63.36
CA ARG A 32 -4.22 12.13 -64.59
C ARG A 32 -5.75 12.21 -64.47
N HIS A 33 -6.26 12.16 -63.24
CA HIS A 33 -7.69 12.09 -62.95
C HIS A 33 -8.16 13.24 -62.06
N ASP A 34 -7.28 14.21 -61.82
CA ASP A 34 -7.47 15.32 -60.90
C ASP A 34 -8.59 16.24 -61.39
N ASN A 35 -9.71 16.20 -60.67
CA ASN A 35 -10.80 17.16 -60.79
C ASN A 35 -10.97 17.96 -59.47
N TYR A 36 -9.98 17.95 -58.56
CA TYR A 36 -10.04 18.53 -57.21
C TYR A 36 -11.20 18.02 -56.35
N MET A 37 -11.56 16.74 -56.51
CA MET A 37 -12.79 16.13 -56.00
C MET A 37 -12.55 14.73 -55.46
N LYS A 38 -13.38 14.27 -54.50
CA LYS A 38 -13.29 12.91 -53.95
C LYS A 38 -13.35 11.88 -55.09
N PRO A 39 -12.35 10.98 -55.21
CA PRO A 39 -12.32 10.02 -56.30
C PRO A 39 -13.45 8.99 -56.18
N ASP A 40 -13.82 8.41 -57.33
CA ASP A 40 -14.73 7.26 -57.34
C ASP A 40 -14.18 6.13 -56.45
N PRO A 41 -15.06 5.37 -55.77
CA PRO A 41 -14.64 4.31 -54.85
C PRO A 41 -13.66 3.29 -55.46
N GLY A 42 -13.70 3.08 -56.78
CA GLY A 42 -12.78 2.19 -57.50
C GLY A 42 -11.33 2.67 -57.57
N HIS A 43 -11.07 3.98 -57.42
CA HIS A 43 -9.74 4.58 -57.49
C HIS A 43 -9.16 4.94 -56.12
N ARG A 44 -9.94 4.78 -55.04
CA ARG A 44 -9.56 5.21 -53.68
C ARG A 44 -8.21 4.67 -53.20
N TYR A 45 -7.88 3.43 -53.56
CA TYR A 45 -6.61 2.79 -53.17
C TYR A 45 -5.43 3.29 -54.02
N SER A 46 -5.67 3.66 -55.26
CA SER A 46 -4.62 4.18 -56.14
C SER A 46 -4.16 5.57 -55.75
N TYR A 47 -4.98 6.32 -55.01
CA TYR A 47 -4.68 7.71 -54.61
C TYR A 47 -4.20 7.81 -53.17
N SER A 48 -4.45 6.77 -52.36
CA SER A 48 -4.38 6.88 -50.91
C SER A 48 -3.00 7.28 -50.38
N LEU A 49 -1.90 6.99 -51.07
CA LEU A 49 -0.58 7.43 -50.60
C LEU A 49 -0.33 8.93 -50.79
N THR A 50 -0.99 9.57 -51.77
CA THR A 50 -0.78 10.98 -52.11
C THR A 50 -1.89 11.86 -51.55
N GLU A 51 -3.13 11.41 -51.59
CA GLU A 51 -4.27 12.21 -51.19
C GLU A 51 -5.39 11.35 -50.62
N TRP A 52 -6.03 11.82 -49.55
CA TRP A 52 -7.16 11.14 -48.94
C TRP A 52 -8.31 12.09 -48.64
N TYR A 53 -9.52 11.61 -48.90
CA TYR A 53 -10.80 12.30 -48.70
C TYR A 53 -11.70 11.41 -47.84
N PHE A 54 -12.27 11.96 -46.77
CA PHE A 54 -13.20 11.26 -45.88
C PHE A 54 -14.49 12.07 -45.70
N GLY A 55 -15.64 11.40 -45.83
CA GLY A 55 -16.96 12.04 -45.84
C GLY A 55 -17.54 12.23 -47.25
N THR A 56 -18.66 12.96 -47.34
CA THR A 56 -19.41 13.13 -48.60
C THR A 56 -19.79 14.59 -48.87
N HIS A 57 -19.96 14.91 -50.15
CA HIS A 57 -20.38 16.25 -50.59
C HIS A 57 -21.85 16.52 -50.25
N ARG A 58 -22.23 17.80 -50.10
CA ARG A 58 -23.62 18.19 -49.87
C ARG A 58 -24.46 17.93 -51.13
N THR A 59 -25.66 17.38 -50.95
CA THR A 59 -26.63 17.19 -52.03
C THR A 59 -27.20 18.53 -52.52
N GLY A 60 -27.18 18.76 -53.84
CA GLY A 60 -27.80 19.92 -54.49
C GLY A 60 -26.95 21.20 -54.58
N GLY A 61 -25.67 21.16 -54.18
CA GLY A 61 -24.71 22.27 -54.32
C GLY A 61 -23.53 21.94 -55.25
N GLN A 62 -22.70 22.94 -55.57
CA GLN A 62 -21.40 22.70 -56.20
C GLN A 62 -20.51 21.99 -55.19
N ALA A 63 -20.03 20.80 -55.55
CA ALA A 63 -19.23 19.99 -54.66
C ALA A 63 -17.90 20.69 -54.32
N SER A 64 -17.55 20.65 -53.03
CA SER A 64 -16.35 21.29 -52.49
C SER A 64 -15.61 20.34 -51.56
N VAL A 65 -14.28 20.44 -51.53
CA VAL A 65 -13.41 19.73 -50.58
C VAL A 65 -13.74 20.12 -49.14
N GLU A 66 -14.17 21.37 -48.89
CA GLU A 66 -14.61 21.82 -47.56
C GLU A 66 -15.82 21.06 -47.01
N ASP A 67 -16.59 20.38 -47.88
CA ASP A 67 -17.70 19.53 -47.45
C ASP A 67 -17.22 18.16 -46.90
N MET A 68 -15.94 17.82 -47.07
CA MET A 68 -15.33 16.61 -46.51
C MET A 68 -15.04 16.77 -45.02
N MET A 69 -15.26 15.69 -44.26
CA MET A 69 -14.89 15.60 -42.84
C MET A 69 -13.38 15.66 -42.63
N PHE A 70 -12.62 15.12 -43.59
CA PHE A 70 -11.17 15.21 -43.63
C PHE A 70 -10.69 15.23 -45.08
N HIS A 71 -9.70 16.07 -45.35
CA HIS A 71 -8.92 16.08 -46.59
C HIS A 71 -7.46 16.33 -46.24
N ALA A 72 -6.57 15.56 -46.83
CA ALA A 72 -5.15 15.86 -46.76
C ALA A 72 -4.42 15.37 -48.00
N ARG A 73 -3.43 16.16 -48.40
CA ARG A 73 -2.41 15.82 -49.37
C ARG A 73 -1.11 15.53 -48.64
N PHE A 74 -0.51 14.39 -48.95
CA PHE A 74 0.63 13.84 -48.24
C PHE A 74 1.89 13.90 -49.09
N GLU A 75 3.02 14.18 -48.45
CA GLU A 75 4.33 13.84 -49.02
C GLU A 75 4.55 12.32 -48.94
N ALA A 76 5.61 11.84 -49.61
CA ALA A 76 5.98 10.44 -49.53
C ALA A 76 6.21 10.01 -48.07
N PRO A 77 5.53 8.95 -47.58
CA PRO A 77 5.71 8.48 -46.21
C PRO A 77 7.11 7.92 -46.03
N ARG A 78 7.66 8.09 -44.83
CA ARG A 78 9.01 7.65 -44.48
C ARG A 78 8.98 6.69 -43.30
N LEU A 79 9.78 5.64 -43.39
CA LEU A 79 9.91 4.60 -42.37
C LEU A 79 11.31 4.66 -41.76
N ASP A 80 11.37 4.79 -40.44
CA ASP A 80 12.57 4.52 -39.64
C ASP A 80 12.27 3.34 -38.70
N PHE A 81 13.28 2.68 -38.13
CA PHE A 81 13.07 1.56 -37.21
C PHE A 81 13.64 1.90 -35.84
N LEU A 82 12.88 1.55 -34.79
CA LEU A 82 13.34 1.68 -33.41
C LEU A 82 14.08 0.43 -32.97
N CYS A 83 13.51 -0.70 -33.35
CA CYS A 83 13.93 -2.01 -32.90
C CYS A 83 13.42 -3.07 -33.87
N ASN A 84 13.57 -4.35 -33.53
CA ASN A 84 13.15 -5.46 -34.38
C ASN A 84 11.64 -5.71 -34.40
N HIS A 85 10.87 -5.00 -33.57
CA HIS A 85 9.44 -5.18 -33.37
C HIS A 85 8.61 -3.97 -33.81
N GLU A 86 9.18 -2.76 -33.73
CA GLU A 86 8.48 -1.51 -34.03
C GLU A 86 9.24 -0.58 -34.98
N ALA A 87 8.49 0.02 -35.89
CA ALA A 87 8.95 1.05 -36.81
C ALA A 87 8.27 2.39 -36.53
N LEU A 88 8.94 3.48 -36.90
CA LEU A 88 8.38 4.81 -36.96
C LEU A 88 7.90 5.12 -38.38
N LEU A 89 6.59 5.22 -38.57
CA LEU A 89 6.00 5.71 -39.80
C LEU A 89 5.77 7.23 -39.68
N LYS A 90 6.49 8.00 -40.49
CA LYS A 90 6.34 9.45 -40.61
C LYS A 90 5.45 9.78 -41.80
N ILE A 91 4.36 10.49 -41.51
CA ILE A 91 3.42 11.02 -42.50
C ILE A 91 3.52 12.54 -42.45
N ASN A 92 3.91 13.14 -43.57
CA ASN A 92 3.94 14.59 -43.72
C ASN A 92 2.74 15.04 -44.53
N ILE A 93 2.05 16.08 -44.04
CA ILE A 93 0.90 16.67 -44.71
C ILE A 93 1.35 17.99 -45.34
N GLU A 94 1.25 18.09 -46.67
CA GLU A 94 1.53 19.32 -47.43
C GLU A 94 0.43 20.35 -47.19
N GLU A 95 -0.83 19.92 -47.29
CA GLU A 95 -2.01 20.74 -47.07
C GLU A 95 -3.22 19.87 -46.75
N GLY A 96 -4.25 20.46 -46.13
CA GLY A 96 -5.49 19.77 -45.81
C GLY A 96 -6.29 20.44 -44.71
N HIS A 97 -7.40 19.82 -44.34
CA HIS A 97 -8.22 20.20 -43.19
C HIS A 97 -8.86 18.98 -42.51
N PHE A 98 -9.24 19.15 -41.26
CA PHE A 98 -10.00 18.17 -40.50
C PHE A 98 -11.18 18.82 -39.78
N ASN A 99 -12.29 18.10 -39.63
CA ASN A 99 -13.48 18.59 -38.94
C ASN A 99 -13.51 18.14 -37.48
N LEU A 100 -13.82 19.06 -36.56
CA LEU A 100 -13.89 18.77 -35.12
C LEU A 100 -15.08 17.87 -34.68
N ASP A 101 -16.05 17.59 -35.55
CA ASP A 101 -17.18 16.66 -35.30
C ASP A 101 -16.82 15.19 -35.61
N TYR A 102 -15.62 14.75 -35.23
CA TYR A 102 -15.07 13.43 -35.57
C TYR A 102 -15.84 12.25 -34.92
N ALA A 103 -16.51 12.48 -33.79
CA ALA A 103 -17.24 11.43 -33.04
C ALA A 103 -18.36 10.76 -33.87
N TYR A 104 -18.95 11.49 -34.83
CA TYR A 104 -20.02 10.99 -35.71
C TYR A 104 -19.57 10.88 -37.17
N ALA A 105 -18.26 10.95 -37.42
CA ALA A 105 -17.72 10.99 -38.76
C ALA A 105 -17.74 9.60 -39.43
N SER A 106 -18.45 9.51 -40.55
CA SER A 106 -18.52 8.36 -41.44
C SER A 106 -18.17 8.79 -42.87
N ASP A 107 -17.96 7.82 -43.76
CA ASP A 107 -17.74 8.10 -45.19
C ASP A 107 -18.95 8.76 -45.88
N GLU A 108 -20.13 8.67 -45.25
CA GLU A 108 -21.39 9.28 -45.70
C GLU A 108 -21.70 10.59 -44.97
N SER A 109 -20.85 11.01 -44.02
CA SER A 109 -21.07 12.25 -43.26
C SER A 109 -20.60 13.47 -44.03
N THR A 110 -21.35 14.56 -43.97
CA THR A 110 -20.95 15.86 -44.54
C THR A 110 -20.44 16.79 -43.45
N ALA A 111 -19.35 17.50 -43.72
CA ALA A 111 -18.75 18.42 -42.76
C ALA A 111 -19.59 19.67 -42.48
N ASN A 112 -19.56 20.08 -41.20
CA ASN A 112 -19.89 21.43 -40.83
C ASN A 112 -18.69 22.34 -41.07
N ARG A 113 -18.69 23.08 -42.18
CA ARG A 113 -17.56 23.93 -42.61
C ARG A 113 -17.04 24.89 -41.54
N SER A 114 -17.90 25.40 -40.66
CA SER A 114 -17.48 26.31 -39.58
C SER A 114 -16.61 25.63 -38.51
N ARG A 115 -16.53 24.30 -38.55
CA ARG A 115 -15.75 23.46 -37.64
C ARG A 115 -14.58 22.76 -38.34
N ASN A 116 -14.32 23.10 -39.60
CA ASN A 116 -13.10 22.69 -40.28
C ASN A 116 -11.92 23.49 -39.73
N GLN A 117 -10.84 22.80 -39.45
CA GLN A 117 -9.57 23.37 -39.05
C GLN A 117 -8.53 23.01 -40.11
N ALA A 118 -7.85 24.02 -40.64
CA ALA A 118 -6.76 23.80 -41.58
C ALA A 118 -5.60 23.11 -40.87
N ILE A 119 -4.97 22.15 -41.56
CA ILE A 119 -3.73 21.52 -41.13
C ILE A 119 -2.59 22.46 -41.53
N VAL A 120 -1.68 22.71 -40.59
CA VAL A 120 -0.52 23.56 -40.88
C VAL A 120 0.33 22.87 -41.95
N PRO A 121 0.69 23.55 -43.05
CA PRO A 121 1.53 22.96 -44.08
C PRO A 121 2.84 22.42 -43.53
N SER A 122 3.29 21.29 -44.09
CA SER A 122 4.48 20.55 -43.63
C SER A 122 4.37 20.03 -42.19
N SER A 123 3.15 19.71 -41.72
CA SER A 123 2.98 19.03 -40.43
C SER A 123 3.43 17.57 -40.54
N THR A 124 4.28 17.13 -39.61
CA THR A 124 4.75 15.75 -39.49
C THR A 124 4.05 15.02 -38.35
N PHE A 125 3.45 13.88 -38.68
CA PHE A 125 2.86 12.93 -37.74
C PHE A 125 3.71 11.67 -37.73
N THR A 126 4.20 11.29 -36.56
CA THR A 126 5.03 10.10 -36.37
C THR A 126 4.27 9.05 -35.58
N PHE A 127 4.01 7.91 -36.21
CA PHE A 127 3.35 6.76 -35.62
C PHE A 127 4.36 5.68 -35.25
N ARG A 128 4.20 5.06 -34.10
CA ARG A 128 4.83 3.78 -33.77
C ARG A 128 3.98 2.68 -34.35
N VAL A 129 4.59 1.82 -35.15
CA VAL A 129 3.90 0.80 -35.94
C VAL A 129 4.57 -0.54 -35.65
N PRO A 130 3.87 -1.47 -34.97
CA PRO A 130 4.35 -2.83 -34.84
C PRO A 130 4.52 -3.47 -36.22
N PHE A 131 5.54 -4.30 -36.40
CA PHE A 131 5.74 -5.01 -37.66
C PHE A 131 6.19 -6.44 -37.44
N LYS A 132 6.02 -7.26 -38.49
CA LYS A 132 6.53 -8.63 -38.53
C LYS A 132 7.30 -8.86 -39.81
N MET A 133 8.43 -9.55 -39.68
CA MET A 133 9.15 -10.09 -40.83
C MET A 133 8.57 -11.44 -41.19
N THR A 134 8.10 -11.56 -42.43
CA THR A 134 7.62 -12.81 -43.01
C THR A 134 8.38 -13.09 -44.30
N GLY A 135 8.15 -14.20 -44.97
CA GLY A 135 8.80 -14.44 -46.26
C GLY A 135 8.03 -15.41 -47.14
N ILE A 136 8.14 -15.18 -48.45
CA ILE A 136 7.66 -16.12 -49.46
C ILE A 136 8.84 -17.01 -49.82
N LYS A 137 8.64 -18.32 -49.67
CA LYS A 137 9.60 -19.34 -50.07
C LYS A 137 9.19 -19.95 -51.40
N GLY A 138 10.10 -19.98 -52.35
CA GLY A 138 9.89 -20.55 -53.67
C GLY A 138 11.13 -21.29 -54.18
N ARG A 139 10.93 -22.17 -55.16
CA ARG A 139 12.01 -22.77 -55.95
C ARG A 139 11.71 -22.54 -57.41
N ASP A 140 12.57 -21.78 -58.08
CA ASP A 140 12.52 -21.60 -59.53
C ASP A 140 13.95 -21.65 -60.09
N SER A 141 14.23 -22.67 -60.88
CA SER A 141 15.54 -22.91 -61.49
C SER A 141 15.97 -21.83 -62.49
N LYS A 142 15.09 -20.87 -62.83
CA LYS A 142 15.43 -19.70 -63.65
C LYS A 142 15.90 -18.49 -62.82
N ILE A 143 15.59 -18.46 -61.53
CA ILE A 143 15.88 -17.33 -60.64
C ILE A 143 17.09 -17.61 -59.76
N GLY A 144 17.28 -18.87 -59.36
CA GLY A 144 18.44 -19.32 -58.58
C GLY A 144 18.50 -20.84 -58.49
N ASN A 145 19.59 -21.36 -57.94
CA ASN A 145 19.83 -22.80 -57.83
C ASN A 145 19.30 -23.40 -56.50
N GLY A 146 18.64 -22.58 -55.66
CA GLY A 146 18.28 -22.91 -54.28
C GLY A 146 16.88 -22.45 -53.83
N GLU A 147 16.62 -22.53 -52.52
CA GLU A 147 15.37 -22.03 -51.91
C GLU A 147 15.40 -20.50 -51.86
N ILE A 148 14.68 -19.88 -52.78
CA ILE A 148 14.54 -18.42 -52.87
C ILE A 148 13.61 -17.99 -51.73
N ALA A 149 14.12 -17.17 -50.83
CA ALA A 149 13.33 -16.57 -49.77
C ALA A 149 13.29 -15.05 -49.99
N VAL A 150 12.11 -14.55 -50.37
CA VAL A 150 11.87 -13.11 -50.40
C VAL A 150 11.28 -12.72 -49.05
N SER A 151 12.09 -12.08 -48.21
CA SER A 151 11.63 -11.54 -46.94
C SER A 151 10.77 -10.29 -47.16
N MET A 152 9.70 -10.15 -46.38
CA MET A 152 8.76 -9.05 -46.42
C MET A 152 8.56 -8.51 -45.02
N ILE A 153 8.45 -7.18 -44.91
CA ILE A 153 8.06 -6.50 -43.68
C ILE A 153 6.57 -6.17 -43.81
N VAL A 154 5.80 -6.65 -42.85
CA VAL A 154 4.35 -6.44 -42.75
C VAL A 154 4.11 -5.51 -41.58
N LEU A 155 3.76 -4.26 -41.88
CA LEU A 155 3.41 -3.23 -40.91
C LEU A 155 1.98 -3.45 -40.42
N ASP A 156 1.75 -3.34 -39.12
CA ASP A 156 0.42 -3.39 -38.51
C ASP A 156 -0.12 -1.97 -38.29
N LEU A 157 -0.57 -1.35 -39.37
CA LEU A 157 -1.02 0.04 -39.38
C LEU A 157 -2.29 0.25 -38.53
N ARG A 158 -3.12 -0.80 -38.36
CA ARG A 158 -4.32 -0.78 -37.50
C ARG A 158 -4.01 -0.58 -36.03
N ASN A 159 -2.88 -1.10 -35.56
CA ASN A 159 -2.43 -1.00 -34.17
C ASN A 159 -1.37 0.10 -33.99
N ALA A 160 -1.19 0.97 -34.98
CA ALA A 160 -0.27 2.08 -34.90
C ALA A 160 -0.68 3.07 -33.79
N LYS A 161 0.29 3.59 -33.03
CA LYS A 161 0.08 4.58 -31.97
C LYS A 161 0.74 5.91 -32.34
N LEU A 162 0.01 7.02 -32.23
CA LEU A 162 0.57 8.35 -32.51
C LEU A 162 1.58 8.74 -31.43
N ASN A 163 2.84 8.89 -31.81
CA ASN A 163 3.93 9.21 -30.89
C ASN A 163 4.24 10.71 -30.84
N LYS A 164 4.41 11.34 -32.00
CA LYS A 164 4.85 12.75 -32.09
C LYS A 164 4.12 13.50 -33.20
N VAL A 165 3.79 14.78 -32.92
CA VAL A 165 3.21 15.71 -33.88
C VAL A 165 4.08 16.98 -33.92
N VAL A 166 4.45 17.44 -35.11
CA VAL A 166 5.23 18.67 -35.30
C VAL A 166 4.61 19.49 -36.43
N PRO A 167 4.23 20.76 -36.23
CA PRO A 167 4.18 21.49 -34.96
C PRO A 167 3.13 20.92 -33.99
N GLU A 168 3.23 21.24 -32.70
CA GLU A 168 2.22 20.80 -31.73
C GLU A 168 0.84 21.35 -32.08
N ILE A 169 -0.15 20.46 -32.14
CA ILE A 169 -1.55 20.81 -32.38
C ILE A 169 -2.22 21.00 -31.02
N GLY A 170 -2.69 22.21 -30.75
CA GLY A 170 -3.45 22.53 -29.54
C GLY A 170 -4.84 21.90 -29.55
N SER A 171 -5.88 22.71 -29.82
CA SER A 171 -7.23 22.18 -30.00
C SER A 171 -7.32 21.33 -31.28
N GLY A 172 -7.89 20.12 -31.15
CA GLY A 172 -8.13 19.23 -32.29
C GLY A 172 -7.23 18.00 -32.40
N ARG A 173 -6.25 17.80 -31.49
CA ARG A 173 -5.34 16.63 -31.51
C ARG A 173 -6.07 15.28 -31.60
N GLN A 174 -7.10 15.07 -30.78
CA GLN A 174 -7.88 13.82 -30.79
C GLN A 174 -8.64 13.62 -32.12
N ALA A 175 -9.10 14.71 -32.73
CA ALA A 175 -9.84 14.66 -34.00
C ALA A 175 -8.92 14.22 -35.14
N ILE A 176 -7.77 14.87 -35.29
CA ILE A 176 -6.80 14.53 -36.34
C ILE A 176 -6.19 13.14 -36.13
N GLU A 177 -5.93 12.75 -34.88
CA GLU A 177 -5.48 11.39 -34.55
C GLU A 177 -6.51 10.34 -34.98
N THR A 178 -7.80 10.59 -34.73
CA THR A 178 -8.89 9.69 -35.18
C THR A 178 -8.93 9.56 -36.70
N TYR A 179 -8.82 10.67 -37.45
CA TYR A 179 -8.83 10.61 -38.91
C TYR A 179 -7.58 9.91 -39.46
N LEU A 180 -6.40 10.22 -38.93
CA LEU A 180 -5.17 9.56 -39.36
C LEU A 180 -5.16 8.06 -39.01
N GLN A 181 -5.83 7.64 -37.94
CA GLN A 181 -6.01 6.21 -37.68
C GLN A 181 -6.86 5.54 -38.76
N LYS A 182 -7.97 6.17 -39.18
CA LYS A 182 -8.79 5.69 -40.31
C LYS A 182 -8.01 5.68 -41.63
N TYR A 183 -7.11 6.65 -41.82
CA TYR A 183 -6.20 6.68 -42.97
C TYR A 183 -5.23 5.49 -42.98
N LEU A 184 -4.62 5.17 -41.84
CA LEU A 184 -3.74 4.02 -41.67
C LEU A 184 -4.48 2.70 -41.95
N ASP A 185 -5.73 2.57 -41.50
CA ASP A 185 -6.60 1.43 -41.82
C ASP A 185 -6.87 1.30 -43.32
N LEU A 186 -7.04 2.43 -44.02
CA LEU A 186 -7.20 2.48 -45.46
C LEU A 186 -5.92 2.00 -46.16
N LEU A 187 -4.75 2.50 -45.76
CA LEU A 187 -3.46 2.10 -46.33
C LEU A 187 -3.21 0.59 -46.17
N GLN A 188 -3.55 0.04 -45.00
CA GLN A 188 -3.45 -1.40 -44.78
C GLN A 188 -4.39 -2.17 -45.70
N SER A 189 -5.64 -1.72 -45.83
CA SER A 189 -6.64 -2.32 -46.72
C SER A 189 -6.27 -2.23 -48.21
N ALA A 190 -5.51 -1.19 -48.58
CA ALA A 190 -4.95 -1.02 -49.93
C ALA A 190 -3.70 -1.88 -50.20
N GLY A 191 -3.15 -2.54 -49.18
CA GLY A 191 -1.94 -3.37 -49.30
C GLY A 191 -0.63 -2.59 -49.13
N HIS A 192 -0.66 -1.29 -48.80
CA HIS A 192 0.54 -0.46 -48.62
C HIS A 192 1.33 -0.76 -47.33
N HIS A 193 0.87 -1.73 -46.55
CA HIS A 193 1.50 -2.17 -45.30
C HIS A 193 2.53 -3.30 -45.51
N VAL A 194 2.60 -3.88 -46.72
CA VAL A 194 3.56 -4.95 -47.05
C VAL A 194 4.67 -4.39 -47.93
N LEU A 195 5.91 -4.47 -47.46
CA LEU A 195 7.10 -4.00 -48.17
C LEU A 195 8.11 -5.14 -48.33
N PHE A 196 8.81 -5.21 -49.46
CA PHE A 196 9.80 -6.25 -49.69
C PHE A 196 11.13 -5.85 -49.05
N SER A 197 11.75 -6.76 -48.30
CA SER A 197 13.11 -6.56 -47.81
C SER A 197 14.11 -6.79 -48.96
N LEU A 198 15.40 -6.58 -48.69
CA LEU A 198 16.47 -6.84 -49.64
C LEU A 198 16.39 -8.30 -50.14
N PRO A 199 16.29 -8.53 -51.47
CA PRO A 199 16.14 -9.87 -51.98
C PRO A 199 17.45 -10.67 -51.84
N ASN A 200 17.32 -11.95 -51.49
CA ASN A 200 18.44 -12.90 -51.47
C ASN A 200 18.15 -14.09 -52.40
N PHE A 201 18.95 -14.20 -53.45
CA PHE A 201 18.80 -15.23 -54.48
C PHE A 201 19.95 -16.25 -54.50
N ASP A 202 20.90 -16.16 -53.56
CA ASP A 202 22.12 -16.99 -53.55
C ASP A 202 21.98 -18.29 -52.72
N ASP A 203 22.67 -19.34 -53.19
CA ASP A 203 22.63 -20.74 -52.69
C ASP A 203 23.26 -20.97 -51.30
N ALA A 204 24.02 -20.01 -50.77
CA ALA A 204 25.01 -20.31 -49.73
C ALA A 204 24.51 -20.22 -48.28
N GLY A 205 23.20 -20.10 -48.03
CA GLY A 205 22.65 -19.95 -46.66
C GLY A 205 23.05 -18.64 -45.97
N LEU A 206 23.79 -17.76 -46.64
CA LEU A 206 24.21 -16.44 -46.18
C LEU A 206 23.03 -15.47 -46.32
N ARG A 207 22.09 -15.55 -45.37
CA ARG A 207 21.03 -14.53 -45.26
C ARG A 207 21.65 -13.23 -44.74
N PRO A 208 21.25 -12.07 -45.28
CA PRO A 208 21.65 -10.79 -44.70
C PRO A 208 21.17 -10.77 -43.25
N TYR A 209 22.10 -10.54 -42.33
CA TYR A 209 21.79 -10.33 -40.93
C TYR A 209 21.10 -8.97 -40.80
N LEU A 210 19.90 -8.96 -40.22
CA LEU A 210 19.07 -7.77 -40.07
C LEU A 210 18.75 -7.61 -38.58
N ASP A 211 19.33 -6.59 -37.99
CA ASP A 211 19.03 -6.19 -36.62
C ASP A 211 18.81 -4.66 -36.59
N PHE A 212 17.54 -4.28 -36.53
CA PHE A 212 17.16 -2.87 -36.50
C PHE A 212 17.45 -2.21 -35.15
N SER A 213 17.58 -2.97 -34.07
CA SER A 213 17.86 -2.45 -32.73
C SER A 213 19.28 -1.91 -32.62
N GLN A 214 20.25 -2.54 -33.30
CA GLN A 214 21.65 -2.09 -33.33
C GLN A 214 21.87 -0.72 -33.97
N ILE A 215 21.04 -0.36 -34.94
CA ILE A 215 21.15 0.93 -35.65
C ILE A 215 20.37 2.05 -34.94
N ALA A 216 19.69 1.73 -33.84
CA ALA A 216 19.00 2.72 -33.02
C ALA A 216 20.03 3.70 -32.41
N TYR A 217 19.85 4.99 -32.71
CA TYR A 217 20.72 6.08 -32.26
C TYR A 217 20.02 7.03 -31.28
N ARG A 218 18.74 6.80 -31.00
CA ARG A 218 17.93 7.62 -30.09
C ARG A 218 16.96 6.75 -29.31
N LEU A 219 16.96 6.94 -28.00
CA LEU A 219 15.89 6.47 -27.15
C LEU A 219 14.67 7.35 -27.35
N ILE A 220 13.53 6.71 -27.58
CA ILE A 220 12.23 7.35 -27.47
C ILE A 220 11.80 7.11 -26.04
N GLY A 221 11.41 8.15 -25.31
CA GLY A 221 11.01 8.06 -23.91
C GLY A 221 9.72 7.25 -23.76
N ILE A 222 9.83 5.93 -23.85
CA ILE A 222 8.76 4.98 -23.63
C ILE A 222 8.62 4.82 -22.12
N GLU A 223 7.41 5.09 -21.64
CA GLU A 223 7.13 5.18 -20.21
C GLU A 223 6.66 3.85 -19.61
N ASP A 224 6.25 2.89 -20.45
CA ASP A 224 5.76 1.58 -20.02
C ASP A 224 6.20 0.42 -20.94
N ILE A 225 6.27 -0.78 -20.37
CA ILE A 225 6.55 -2.06 -21.04
C ILE A 225 5.41 -3.00 -20.68
N HIS A 226 4.65 -3.48 -21.66
CA HIS A 226 3.49 -4.37 -21.43
C HIS A 226 2.51 -3.79 -20.38
N GLY A 227 2.34 -2.46 -20.34
CA GLY A 227 1.48 -1.77 -19.37
C GLY A 227 2.11 -1.56 -17.98
N VAL A 228 3.34 -2.01 -17.74
CA VAL A 228 4.11 -1.73 -16.52
C VAL A 228 4.99 -0.50 -16.73
N ALA A 229 4.74 0.56 -15.97
CA ALA A 229 5.56 1.77 -16.05
C ALA A 229 7.05 1.46 -15.79
N VAL A 230 7.93 1.94 -16.66
CA VAL A 230 9.39 1.80 -16.58
C VAL A 230 9.92 2.32 -15.24
N GLU A 231 9.31 3.37 -14.68
CA GLU A 231 9.62 3.86 -13.33
C GLU A 231 9.44 2.78 -12.25
N LYS A 232 8.37 1.97 -12.34
CA LYS A 232 8.13 0.87 -11.39
C LYS A 232 9.18 -0.23 -11.52
N ILE A 233 9.60 -0.55 -12.75
CA ILE A 233 10.67 -1.52 -13.02
C ILE A 233 11.99 -1.01 -12.44
N ASN A 234 12.35 0.24 -12.70
CA ASN A 234 13.57 0.86 -12.17
C ASN A 234 13.57 0.95 -10.63
N ARG A 235 12.41 1.18 -10.01
CA ARG A 235 12.25 1.10 -8.55
C ARG A 235 12.51 -0.32 -8.03
N TYR A 236 11.95 -1.34 -8.69
CA TYR A 236 12.17 -2.74 -8.32
C TYR A 236 13.64 -3.14 -8.45
N LEU A 237 14.31 -2.74 -9.53
CA LEU A 237 15.74 -2.96 -9.74
C LEU A 237 16.60 -2.27 -8.67
N SER A 238 16.30 -1.01 -8.36
CA SER A 238 16.97 -0.27 -7.29
C SER A 238 16.81 -0.95 -5.93
N ALA A 239 15.64 -1.57 -5.68
CA ALA A 239 15.38 -2.33 -4.47
C ALA A 239 16.20 -3.60 -4.36
N THR A 240 16.20 -4.37 -5.43
CA THR A 240 16.95 -5.62 -5.52
C THR A 240 18.45 -5.35 -5.36
N TRP A 241 18.95 -4.29 -5.99
CA TRP A 241 20.33 -3.83 -5.84
C TRP A 241 20.65 -3.37 -4.41
N LEU A 242 19.75 -2.60 -3.77
CA LEU A 242 20.02 -2.13 -2.40
C LEU A 242 20.13 -3.29 -1.42
N ASN A 243 19.23 -4.28 -1.56
CA ASN A 243 19.26 -5.50 -0.76
C ASN A 243 20.57 -6.25 -0.95
N ALA A 244 21.03 -6.43 -2.20
CA ALA A 244 22.33 -7.01 -2.50
C ALA A 244 23.49 -6.22 -1.86
N ARG A 245 23.44 -4.87 -1.85
CA ARG A 245 24.48 -4.04 -1.22
C ARG A 245 24.46 -4.13 0.31
N ILE A 246 23.29 -4.14 0.94
CA ILE A 246 23.17 -4.31 2.39
C ILE A 246 23.75 -5.66 2.80
N LEU A 247 23.50 -6.70 2.00
CA LEU A 247 24.10 -8.01 2.17
C LEU A 247 25.63 -7.94 2.01
N ALA A 248 26.16 -7.30 0.96
CA ALA A 248 27.60 -7.19 0.73
C ALA A 248 28.39 -6.60 1.92
N ASN A 249 27.77 -5.73 2.73
CA ASN A 249 28.38 -5.16 3.92
C ASN A 249 28.45 -6.12 5.14
N LYS A 250 27.76 -7.27 5.10
CA LYS A 250 27.80 -8.29 6.16
C LYS A 250 28.88 -9.33 5.84
N GLN A 251 29.62 -9.82 6.84
CA GLN A 251 30.68 -10.82 6.65
C GLN A 251 30.10 -12.23 6.37
N HIS A 252 30.75 -12.99 5.48
CA HIS A 252 30.42 -14.37 5.05
C HIS A 252 29.06 -14.58 4.35
N ILE A 253 28.97 -14.25 3.06
CA ILE A 253 27.75 -14.44 2.26
C ILE A 253 28.06 -15.18 0.94
N GLU A 254 27.08 -15.92 0.44
CA GLU A 254 27.08 -16.54 -0.89
C GLU A 254 27.21 -15.49 -2.00
N TYR A 255 28.21 -15.64 -2.86
CA TYR A 255 28.55 -14.65 -3.89
C TYR A 255 27.41 -14.28 -4.86
N PRO A 256 26.45 -15.16 -5.24
CA PRO A 256 25.34 -14.75 -6.11
C PRO A 256 24.46 -13.68 -5.44
N ALA A 257 24.23 -13.75 -4.13
CA ALA A 257 23.35 -12.84 -3.41
C ALA A 257 23.88 -11.39 -3.30
N VAL A 258 25.16 -11.16 -3.61
CA VAL A 258 25.80 -9.82 -3.56
C VAL A 258 26.25 -9.31 -4.93
N SER A 259 26.21 -10.16 -5.96
CA SER A 259 26.79 -9.90 -7.29
C SER A 259 26.12 -8.76 -8.06
N LEU A 260 24.90 -8.36 -7.68
CA LEU A 260 24.25 -7.17 -8.24
C LEU A 260 24.89 -5.86 -7.73
N ALA A 261 25.58 -5.90 -6.59
CA ALA A 261 26.13 -4.72 -5.92
C ALA A 261 27.68 -4.69 -5.88
N GLU A 262 28.32 -5.84 -5.82
CA GLU A 262 29.78 -5.99 -5.85
C GLU A 262 30.15 -7.28 -6.56
N TYR A 263 31.19 -7.26 -7.40
CA TYR A 263 31.76 -8.48 -7.96
C TYR A 263 33.28 -8.44 -7.96
N ARG A 264 33.90 -9.57 -7.64
CA ARG A 264 35.37 -9.73 -7.71
C ARG A 264 35.69 -10.87 -8.68
N SER A 265 36.64 -10.64 -9.59
CA SER A 265 37.05 -11.66 -10.57
C SER A 265 37.59 -12.94 -9.91
N THR A 266 38.04 -12.87 -8.65
CA THR A 266 38.52 -14.02 -7.87
C THR A 266 37.41 -14.95 -7.37
N TRP A 267 36.14 -14.55 -7.46
CA TRP A 267 35.01 -15.42 -7.11
C TRP A 267 34.69 -16.43 -8.22
N GLY A 268 35.02 -16.09 -9.46
CA GLY A 268 34.87 -16.97 -10.62
C GLY A 268 36.16 -17.73 -10.96
N PRO A 269 36.08 -18.73 -11.85
CA PRO A 269 37.23 -19.48 -12.34
C PRO A 269 38.10 -18.71 -13.36
N LEU A 270 38.00 -17.37 -13.42
CA LEU A 270 38.73 -16.52 -14.36
C LEU A 270 40.25 -16.68 -14.19
N ASP A 271 40.86 -17.44 -15.12
CA ASP A 271 42.30 -17.64 -15.25
C ASP A 271 42.84 -16.59 -16.23
N GLY A 272 42.94 -15.34 -15.75
CA GLY A 272 43.45 -14.21 -16.52
C GLY A 272 44.57 -13.49 -15.77
N ASP A 273 45.44 -12.81 -16.52
CA ASP A 273 46.55 -12.02 -15.99
C ASP A 273 46.10 -10.72 -15.31
N ILE A 274 44.84 -10.32 -15.55
CA ILE A 274 44.21 -9.14 -14.97
C ILE A 274 43.06 -9.58 -14.09
N HIS A 275 43.09 -9.12 -12.84
CA HIS A 275 42.00 -9.27 -11.89
C HIS A 275 41.30 -7.94 -11.65
N PHE A 276 40.01 -7.99 -11.34
CA PHE A 276 39.22 -6.77 -11.15
C PHE A 276 38.21 -6.90 -10.02
N HIS A 277 37.84 -5.74 -9.48
CA HIS A 277 36.81 -5.56 -8.47
C HIS A 277 35.86 -4.46 -8.96
N LEU A 278 34.59 -4.84 -9.12
CA LEU A 278 33.50 -3.99 -9.56
C LEU A 278 32.61 -3.65 -8.38
N ASN A 279 32.36 -2.35 -8.18
CA ASN A 279 31.30 -1.85 -7.34
C ASN A 279 30.19 -1.30 -8.25
N PHE A 280 29.02 -1.92 -8.19
CA PHE A 280 27.88 -1.53 -9.00
C PHE A 280 27.07 -0.43 -8.30
N GLY A 281 26.67 0.58 -9.06
CA GLY A 281 25.54 1.45 -8.74
C GLY A 281 24.21 0.75 -9.07
N ALA A 282 23.08 1.38 -8.71
CA ALA A 282 21.76 0.82 -9.01
C ALA A 282 21.57 0.69 -10.52
N PRO A 283 21.26 -0.51 -11.06
CA PRO A 283 20.96 -0.67 -12.46
C PRO A 283 19.58 -0.07 -12.77
N TYR A 284 19.41 0.37 -14.00
CA TYR A 284 18.13 0.89 -14.50
C TYR A 284 17.96 0.51 -15.97
N ILE A 285 16.73 0.58 -16.45
CA ILE A 285 16.37 0.29 -17.82
C ILE A 285 15.77 1.51 -18.53
N ALA A 286 15.90 1.52 -19.84
CA ALA A 286 15.11 2.35 -20.76
C ALA A 286 14.44 1.44 -21.80
N ALA A 287 13.15 1.64 -22.02
CA ALA A 287 12.38 0.85 -22.97
C ALA A 287 12.64 1.30 -24.43
N LEU A 288 12.84 0.34 -25.33
CA LEU A 288 12.87 0.58 -26.78
C LEU A 288 11.54 0.21 -27.44
N CYS A 289 10.90 -0.85 -26.94
CA CYS A 289 9.53 -1.23 -27.22
C CYS A 289 9.01 -2.10 -26.05
N ASP A 290 7.85 -2.71 -26.21
CA ASP A 290 7.31 -3.65 -25.21
C ASP A 290 8.21 -4.91 -25.04
N ASP A 291 8.98 -5.28 -26.06
CA ASP A 291 9.75 -6.53 -26.06
C ASP A 291 11.27 -6.34 -25.96
N GLU A 292 11.78 -5.11 -25.98
CA GLU A 292 13.23 -4.82 -25.97
C GLU A 292 13.55 -3.63 -25.06
N VAL A 293 14.60 -3.78 -24.25
CA VAL A 293 15.07 -2.76 -23.30
C VAL A 293 16.58 -2.60 -23.37
N LEU A 294 17.04 -1.38 -23.07
CA LEU A 294 18.43 -1.12 -22.70
C LEU A 294 18.56 -1.21 -21.19
N VAL A 295 19.35 -2.16 -20.72
CA VAL A 295 19.77 -2.27 -19.33
C VAL A 295 21.08 -1.52 -19.15
N TYR A 296 21.10 -0.57 -18.23
CA TYR A 296 22.29 0.19 -17.86
C TYR A 296 22.89 -0.39 -16.59
N PHE A 297 24.04 -1.04 -16.73
CA PHE A 297 24.89 -1.42 -15.60
C PHE A 297 25.79 -0.24 -15.25
N VAL A 298 25.51 0.38 -14.11
CA VAL A 298 26.30 1.49 -13.59
C VAL A 298 27.40 0.91 -12.71
N LEU A 299 28.66 1.25 -13.00
CA LEU A 299 29.82 0.89 -12.20
C LEU A 299 30.31 2.15 -11.48
N ASP A 300 30.02 2.24 -10.19
CA ASP A 300 30.44 3.37 -9.35
C ASP A 300 31.97 3.42 -9.24
N ASP A 301 32.62 2.25 -9.15
CA ASP A 301 34.07 2.11 -8.98
C ASP A 301 34.55 0.78 -9.58
N VAL A 302 35.59 0.83 -10.41
CA VAL A 302 36.19 -0.30 -11.12
C VAL A 302 37.69 -0.28 -10.82
N ARG A 303 38.20 -1.35 -10.20
CA ARG A 303 39.62 -1.46 -9.81
C ARG A 303 40.27 -2.66 -10.46
N PHE A 304 41.46 -2.49 -11.00
CA PHE A 304 42.23 -3.54 -11.65
C PHE A 304 43.52 -3.86 -10.90
N TYR A 305 43.91 -5.15 -10.91
CA TYR A 305 45.01 -5.72 -10.14
C TYR A 305 45.80 -6.72 -11.00
N ASP A 306 47.13 -6.73 -10.83
CA ASP A 306 48.02 -7.71 -11.48
C ASP A 306 48.11 -9.03 -10.70
N THR A 307 47.51 -9.09 -9.51
CA THR A 307 47.59 -10.24 -8.60
C THR A 307 46.20 -10.68 -8.15
N ARG A 308 46.06 -11.95 -7.78
CA ARG A 308 44.82 -12.49 -7.18
C ARG A 308 44.52 -11.92 -5.80
N ASP A 309 45.52 -11.36 -5.11
CA ASP A 309 45.34 -10.82 -3.76
C ASP A 309 44.82 -9.39 -3.83
N ILE A 310 43.53 -9.27 -4.19
CA ILE A 310 42.78 -8.01 -4.30
C ILE A 310 42.64 -7.30 -2.95
N GLU A 311 42.73 -8.03 -1.83
CA GLU A 311 42.50 -7.46 -0.49
C GLU A 311 43.70 -6.70 0.04
N THR A 312 44.92 -7.16 -0.26
CA THR A 312 46.16 -6.52 0.25
C THR A 312 46.90 -5.71 -0.81
N SER A 313 46.71 -6.01 -2.10
CA SER A 313 47.42 -5.32 -3.19
C SER A 313 46.75 -3.99 -3.54
N ALA A 314 47.55 -2.99 -3.92
CA ALA A 314 47.03 -1.74 -4.46
C ALA A 314 46.58 -1.94 -5.93
N PRO A 315 45.46 -1.34 -6.37
CA PRO A 315 45.05 -1.42 -7.76
C PRO A 315 46.02 -0.64 -8.65
N PHE A 316 46.38 -1.20 -9.81
CA PHE A 316 47.23 -0.49 -10.78
C PHE A 316 46.42 0.52 -11.61
N LYS A 317 45.12 0.29 -11.78
CA LYS A 317 44.20 1.21 -12.45
C LYS A 317 42.88 1.30 -11.70
N THR A 318 42.25 2.47 -11.74
CA THR A 318 40.93 2.70 -11.15
C THR A 318 40.12 3.64 -12.02
N TYR A 319 38.86 3.28 -12.24
CA TYR A 319 37.89 4.10 -12.95
C TYR A 319 36.62 4.25 -12.12
N THR A 320 35.84 5.28 -12.42
CA THR A 320 34.59 5.59 -11.72
C THR A 320 33.52 6.01 -12.71
N ASN A 321 32.25 5.79 -12.35
CA ASN A 321 31.08 6.21 -13.12
C ASN A 321 31.03 5.63 -14.55
N TRP A 322 31.48 4.39 -14.76
CA TRP A 322 31.25 3.72 -16.03
C TRP A 322 29.77 3.32 -16.15
N LYS A 323 29.23 3.40 -17.36
CA LYS A 323 27.89 2.91 -17.69
C LYS A 323 27.97 2.01 -18.90
N ILE A 324 27.57 0.77 -18.74
CA ILE A 324 27.55 -0.22 -19.82
C ILE A 324 26.10 -0.45 -20.18
N ALA A 325 25.73 -0.12 -21.41
CA ALA A 325 24.39 -0.32 -21.94
C ALA A 325 24.31 -1.67 -22.67
N VAL A 326 23.38 -2.52 -22.25
CA VAL A 326 23.15 -3.84 -22.83
C VAL A 326 21.72 -3.92 -23.30
N LEU A 327 21.54 -4.15 -24.59
CA LEU A 327 20.25 -4.45 -25.20
C LEU A 327 19.86 -5.88 -24.84
N MET A 328 18.64 -6.07 -24.35
CA MET A 328 18.06 -7.38 -24.04
C MET A 328 16.58 -7.40 -24.38
N ASN A 329 16.08 -8.56 -24.79
CA ASN A 329 14.66 -8.80 -24.93
C ASN A 329 13.99 -8.98 -23.55
N VAL A 330 12.72 -8.61 -23.47
CA VAL A 330 11.87 -8.81 -22.29
C VAL A 330 10.88 -9.92 -22.56
N ILE A 331 10.86 -10.92 -21.68
CA ILE A 331 9.85 -11.97 -21.62
C ILE A 331 8.83 -11.53 -20.59
N HIS A 332 7.60 -11.29 -21.05
CA HIS A 332 6.47 -10.95 -20.19
C HIS A 332 5.64 -12.21 -19.89
N GLU A 333 5.52 -12.54 -18.60
CA GLU A 333 4.77 -13.69 -18.11
C GLU A 333 3.56 -13.20 -17.30
N ASN A 334 2.36 -13.53 -17.77
CA ASN A 334 1.13 -13.42 -16.99
C ASN A 334 0.70 -14.81 -16.53
N GLU A 335 0.85 -15.08 -15.24
CA GLU A 335 0.47 -16.37 -14.62
C GLU A 335 -0.80 -16.21 -13.76
N ASP A 336 -1.55 -17.31 -13.61
CA ASP A 336 -2.70 -17.46 -12.70
C ASP A 336 -3.79 -16.37 -12.79
N ASN A 337 -4.50 -16.29 -13.93
CA ASN A 337 -5.61 -15.35 -14.16
C ASN A 337 -5.21 -13.87 -13.95
N ASP A 338 -4.07 -13.44 -14.50
CA ASP A 338 -3.53 -12.08 -14.38
C ASP A 338 -3.22 -11.63 -12.94
N ASN A 339 -3.02 -12.56 -12.00
CA ASN A 339 -2.62 -12.21 -10.64
C ASN A 339 -1.11 -12.02 -10.49
N ILE A 340 -0.30 -12.65 -11.34
CA ILE A 340 1.15 -12.46 -11.35
C ILE A 340 1.53 -11.80 -12.68
N THR A 341 2.19 -10.65 -12.57
CA THR A 341 2.87 -9.96 -13.67
C THR A 341 4.37 -10.04 -13.43
N ARG A 342 5.08 -10.76 -14.31
CA ARG A 342 6.55 -10.85 -14.25
C ARG A 342 7.17 -10.39 -15.56
N CYS A 343 8.19 -9.55 -15.47
CA CYS A 343 9.05 -9.18 -16.59
C CYS A 343 10.46 -9.74 -16.35
N THR A 344 10.94 -10.54 -17.29
CA THR A 344 12.22 -11.24 -17.21
C THR A 344 13.09 -10.89 -18.41
N LEU A 345 14.38 -10.68 -18.21
CA LEU A 345 15.33 -10.44 -19.30
C LEU A 345 15.75 -11.77 -19.94
N ASP A 346 15.68 -11.82 -21.28
CA ASP A 346 16.29 -12.90 -22.05
C ASP A 346 17.79 -12.66 -22.17
N LEU A 347 18.56 -13.26 -21.27
CA LEU A 347 20.01 -13.08 -21.24
C LEU A 347 20.72 -13.61 -22.50
N ALA A 348 20.11 -14.54 -23.25
CA ALA A 348 20.68 -15.05 -24.49
C ALA A 348 20.63 -14.02 -25.64
N SER A 349 19.76 -13.01 -25.50
CA SER A 349 19.64 -11.89 -26.44
C SER A 349 20.56 -10.70 -26.13
N ALA A 350 21.37 -10.80 -25.07
CA ALA A 350 22.21 -9.71 -24.60
C ALA A 350 23.21 -9.22 -25.65
N LEU A 351 23.15 -7.92 -25.93
CA LEU A 351 24.05 -7.27 -26.88
C LEU A 351 24.53 -5.92 -26.32
N ILE A 352 25.85 -5.72 -26.26
CA ILE A 352 26.40 -4.44 -25.82
C ILE A 352 26.17 -3.35 -26.87
N MET A 353 25.65 -2.23 -26.40
CA MET A 353 25.36 -1.05 -27.21
C MET A 353 26.38 0.04 -26.87
N GLN A 354 27.51 0.01 -27.58
CA GLN A 354 28.63 0.91 -27.34
C GLN A 354 28.24 2.39 -27.47
N GLN A 355 27.32 2.74 -28.37
CA GLN A 355 26.84 4.10 -28.58
C GLN A 355 26.03 4.67 -27.40
N PHE A 356 25.55 3.82 -26.49
CA PHE A 356 24.84 4.21 -25.27
C PHE A 356 25.68 3.96 -24.01
N SER A 357 26.92 3.49 -24.15
CA SER A 357 27.83 3.22 -23.04
C SER A 357 28.75 4.42 -22.79
N GLU A 358 29.05 4.70 -21.52
CA GLU A 358 29.89 5.81 -21.08
C GLU A 358 31.07 5.27 -20.27
N PHE A 359 32.30 5.49 -20.73
CA PHE A 359 33.54 5.04 -20.07
C PHE A 359 34.37 6.23 -19.61
N ASP A 360 33.92 6.89 -18.54
CA ASP A 360 34.60 8.07 -18.01
C ASP A 360 36.06 7.76 -17.61
N GLY A 361 36.96 8.68 -17.96
CA GLY A 361 38.40 8.57 -17.72
C GLY A 361 39.19 7.62 -18.65
N CYS A 362 38.54 6.89 -19.57
CA CYS A 362 39.20 5.98 -20.51
C CYS A 362 39.62 6.72 -21.80
N ARG A 363 40.91 6.66 -22.18
CA ARG A 363 41.43 7.35 -23.39
C ARG A 363 41.88 6.35 -24.46
N PHE A 364 40.96 6.05 -25.38
CA PHE A 364 41.13 5.04 -26.43
C PHE A 364 42.27 5.32 -27.43
N ASP A 365 42.61 6.60 -27.64
CA ASP A 365 43.57 6.99 -28.67
C ASP A 365 45.04 6.99 -28.19
N ASP A 366 45.28 6.95 -26.87
CA ASP A 366 46.60 7.22 -26.27
C ASP A 366 47.14 6.10 -25.35
N ASP A 367 46.31 5.18 -24.85
CA ASP A 367 46.71 4.15 -23.87
C ASP A 367 46.15 2.75 -24.22
N GLU A 368 47.01 1.83 -24.67
CA GLU A 368 46.62 0.44 -24.97
C GLU A 368 46.11 -0.31 -23.72
N GLU A 369 46.53 0.08 -22.51
CA GLU A 369 46.08 -0.55 -21.26
C GLU A 369 44.62 -0.18 -20.95
N ASP A 370 44.19 1.04 -21.28
CA ASP A 370 42.81 1.51 -21.11
C ASP A 370 41.86 0.68 -21.97
N GLY A 371 42.22 0.46 -23.23
CA GLY A 371 41.46 -0.38 -24.15
C GLY A 371 41.39 -1.84 -23.67
N ARG A 372 42.50 -2.38 -23.16
CA ARG A 372 42.55 -3.74 -22.59
C ARG A 372 41.64 -3.87 -21.36
N CYS A 373 41.67 -2.91 -20.44
CA CYS A 373 40.82 -2.88 -19.25
C CYS A 373 39.34 -2.81 -19.62
N MET A 374 38.97 -1.92 -20.56
CA MET A 374 37.58 -1.80 -21.01
C MET A 374 37.08 -3.10 -21.64
N ASN A 375 37.83 -3.67 -22.59
CA ASN A 375 37.45 -4.91 -23.27
C ASN A 375 37.26 -6.05 -22.28
N GLN A 376 38.13 -6.17 -21.27
CA GLN A 376 37.99 -7.20 -20.22
C GLN A 376 36.66 -7.09 -19.46
N ILE A 377 36.19 -5.89 -19.15
CA ILE A 377 34.92 -5.68 -18.45
C ILE A 377 33.73 -5.89 -19.39
N VAL A 378 33.82 -5.41 -20.63
CA VAL A 378 32.81 -5.62 -21.68
C VAL A 378 32.61 -7.12 -21.95
N ASP A 379 33.69 -7.88 -22.07
CA ASP A 379 33.67 -9.34 -22.27
C ASP A 379 33.07 -10.05 -21.05
N PHE A 380 33.45 -9.63 -19.84
CA PHE A 380 32.89 -10.16 -18.60
C PHE A 380 31.37 -9.91 -18.51
N ILE A 381 30.91 -8.68 -18.75
CA ILE A 381 29.49 -8.31 -18.69
C ILE A 381 28.67 -9.03 -19.76
N SER A 382 29.21 -9.21 -20.97
CA SER A 382 28.52 -9.89 -22.08
C SER A 382 28.49 -11.41 -21.96
N GLY A 383 29.34 -11.98 -21.11
CA GLY A 383 29.50 -13.43 -20.98
C GLY A 383 29.19 -13.90 -19.57
N GLU A 384 30.23 -13.98 -18.74
CA GLU A 384 30.16 -14.62 -17.44
C GLU A 384 29.17 -13.96 -16.48
N TYR A 385 29.09 -12.63 -16.49
CA TYR A 385 28.20 -11.91 -15.56
C TYR A 385 26.73 -12.23 -15.79
N LEU A 386 26.32 -12.51 -17.03
CA LEU A 386 24.94 -12.90 -17.33
C LEU A 386 24.57 -14.20 -16.60
N ASN A 387 25.47 -15.18 -16.57
CA ASN A 387 25.25 -16.42 -15.79
C ASN A 387 25.14 -16.15 -14.28
N VAL A 388 25.88 -15.15 -13.78
CA VAL A 388 25.79 -14.71 -12.38
C VAL A 388 24.43 -14.06 -12.11
N LEU A 389 23.93 -13.22 -13.01
CA LEU A 389 22.60 -12.61 -12.92
C LEU A 389 21.49 -13.67 -12.99
N GLU A 390 21.65 -14.70 -13.83
CA GLU A 390 20.71 -15.81 -13.91
C GLU A 390 20.68 -16.61 -12.59
N SER A 391 21.85 -16.99 -12.10
CA SER A 391 22.02 -17.76 -10.86
C SER A 391 21.48 -17.03 -9.63
N GLY A 392 21.61 -15.70 -9.60
CA GLY A 392 21.05 -14.84 -8.56
C GLY A 392 19.59 -14.42 -8.77
N GLN A 393 18.93 -14.88 -9.84
CA GLN A 393 17.59 -14.47 -10.27
C GLN A 393 17.42 -12.96 -10.53
N TYR A 394 18.51 -12.23 -10.77
CA TYR A 394 18.49 -10.79 -11.07
C TYR A 394 18.07 -10.45 -12.50
N HIS A 395 17.90 -11.45 -13.35
CA HIS A 395 17.28 -11.31 -14.66
C HIS A 395 15.77 -11.03 -14.56
N ILE A 396 15.14 -11.26 -13.40
CA ILE A 396 13.76 -10.83 -13.13
C ILE A 396 13.78 -9.34 -12.76
N ILE A 397 13.38 -8.49 -13.70
CA ILE A 397 13.44 -7.03 -13.57
C ILE A 397 12.17 -6.43 -12.97
N TYR A 398 11.09 -7.20 -12.97
CA TYR A 398 9.84 -6.84 -12.30
C TYR A 398 9.07 -8.09 -11.92
N ASN A 399 8.55 -8.11 -10.70
CA ASN A 399 7.66 -9.15 -10.24
C ASN A 399 6.57 -8.53 -9.36
N HIS A 400 5.33 -8.65 -9.80
CA HIS A 400 4.15 -8.26 -9.04
C HIS A 400 3.25 -9.47 -8.90
N ASP A 401 3.06 -9.94 -7.67
CA ASP A 401 2.04 -10.94 -7.37
C ASP A 401 0.97 -10.29 -6.51
N ALA A 402 -0.23 -10.13 -7.09
CA ALA A 402 -1.39 -9.54 -6.45
C ALA A 402 -1.87 -10.35 -5.22
N ARG A 403 -1.43 -11.61 -5.10
CA ARG A 403 -1.69 -12.50 -3.95
C ARG A 403 -0.57 -12.45 -2.92
N SER A 404 0.64 -12.10 -3.35
CA SER A 404 1.76 -11.97 -2.43
C SER A 404 1.53 -10.76 -1.55
N PRO A 405 1.64 -10.93 -0.24
CA PRO A 405 2.02 -9.79 0.54
C PRO A 405 3.43 -9.35 0.17
N HIS A 406 3.59 -8.22 -0.50
CA HIS A 406 4.58 -7.18 -0.20
C HIS A 406 4.81 -6.23 -1.40
N SER A 407 5.11 -4.99 -1.03
CA SER A 407 5.87 -3.94 -1.72
C SER A 407 5.31 -3.27 -2.99
N SER A 408 4.38 -3.88 -3.73
CA SER A 408 3.88 -3.25 -4.96
C SER A 408 2.65 -2.37 -4.69
N THR A 409 2.91 -1.09 -4.46
CA THR A 409 1.95 0.03 -4.40
C THR A 409 0.97 0.01 -3.22
N ILE A 410 1.52 0.20 -2.01
CA ILE A 410 0.79 0.67 -0.80
C ILE A 410 0.11 2.04 -1.03
N HIS A 411 0.47 2.76 -2.11
CA HIS A 411 -0.15 4.02 -2.52
C HIS A 411 -1.67 3.91 -2.73
N GLY A 412 -2.17 2.76 -3.18
CA GLY A 412 -3.60 2.53 -3.32
C GLY A 412 -4.35 2.48 -1.98
N GLN A 413 -3.68 2.24 -0.86
CA GLN A 413 -4.28 2.26 0.48
C GLN A 413 -4.00 3.57 1.22
N ALA A 414 -2.84 4.19 1.02
CA ALA A 414 -2.55 5.50 1.62
C ALA A 414 -3.44 6.60 1.02
N GLU A 415 -3.58 6.66 -0.32
CA GLU A 415 -4.49 7.62 -0.97
C GLU A 415 -5.96 7.27 -0.72
N GLN A 416 -6.34 5.99 -0.66
CA GLN A 416 -7.72 5.61 -0.29
C GLN A 416 -8.05 5.87 1.18
N HIS A 417 -7.06 6.01 2.06
CA HIS A 417 -7.27 6.44 3.45
C HIS A 417 -7.19 7.97 3.63
N GLU A 418 -6.58 8.69 2.69
CA GLU A 418 -6.57 10.16 2.65
C GLU A 418 -7.82 10.73 1.97
N ASP A 419 -8.42 10.03 1.00
CA ASP A 419 -9.70 10.40 0.35
C ASP A 419 -10.96 9.99 1.16
N LEU A 420 -10.79 9.33 2.31
CA LEU A 420 -11.87 9.26 3.28
C LEU A 420 -11.88 10.59 4.04
N ASP A 421 -12.56 11.59 3.46
CA ASP A 421 -13.10 12.74 4.20
C ASP A 421 -13.68 12.20 5.51
N ILE A 422 -12.92 12.40 6.59
CA ILE A 422 -13.23 11.93 7.92
C ILE A 422 -14.44 12.74 8.34
N VAL A 423 -15.62 12.11 8.29
CA VAL A 423 -16.85 12.66 8.85
C VAL A 423 -16.54 13.01 10.30
N ASP A 424 -16.63 14.31 10.59
CA ASP A 424 -16.41 14.92 11.90
C ASP A 424 -17.18 14.14 12.98
N GLU A 425 -16.52 13.90 14.12
CA GLU A 425 -17.01 13.13 15.28
C GLU A 425 -18.19 13.78 16.02
N ALA A 426 -18.91 14.72 15.40
CA ALA A 426 -19.94 15.54 16.03
C ALA A 426 -21.35 14.93 16.07
N GLU A 427 -21.60 13.75 15.47
CA GLU A 427 -22.93 13.11 15.51
C GLU A 427 -23.01 11.97 16.54
N TRP A 428 -22.66 12.27 17.79
CA TRP A 428 -23.25 11.59 18.93
C TRP A 428 -24.42 12.43 19.43
N ALA A 429 -25.64 12.00 19.11
CA ALA A 429 -26.92 12.53 19.58
C ALA A 429 -27.40 13.87 18.96
N SER A 430 -28.13 13.77 17.85
CA SER A 430 -29.27 14.67 17.62
C SER A 430 -30.53 13.82 17.40
N PRO A 431 -31.45 13.76 18.38
CA PRO A 431 -32.77 13.17 18.15
C PRO A 431 -33.59 14.19 17.35
N GLY A 432 -33.39 14.24 16.03
CA GLY A 432 -34.06 15.28 15.24
C GLY A 432 -33.88 15.25 13.73
N ALA A 433 -33.39 14.18 13.12
CA ALA A 433 -33.37 14.06 11.66
C ALA A 433 -34.11 12.79 11.22
N GLU A 434 -35.24 13.00 10.55
CA GLU A 434 -36.07 11.95 9.96
C GLU A 434 -35.32 11.27 8.79
N GLU A 435 -35.12 9.96 8.95
CA GLU A 435 -35.20 8.89 7.94
C GLU A 435 -34.38 9.00 6.63
N VAL A 436 -33.18 8.38 6.66
CA VAL A 436 -32.81 7.30 5.71
C VAL A 436 -32.28 6.13 6.54
N SER A 437 -33.15 5.15 6.79
CA SER A 437 -33.04 4.14 7.87
C SER A 437 -32.22 2.89 7.52
N ASP A 438 -31.10 2.98 6.79
CA ASP A 438 -30.37 1.78 6.32
C ASP A 438 -28.91 1.67 6.81
N HIS A 439 -28.43 2.59 7.65
CA HIS A 439 -27.02 2.63 8.10
C HIS A 439 -26.79 2.59 9.62
N THR A 440 -27.84 2.73 10.44
CA THR A 440 -27.73 2.61 11.89
C THR A 440 -27.78 1.16 12.37
N ASP A 441 -28.55 0.31 11.70
CA ASP A 441 -28.72 -1.10 12.06
C ASP A 441 -27.40 -1.87 11.94
N SER A 442 -26.59 -1.57 10.90
CA SER A 442 -25.30 -2.25 10.70
C SER A 442 -24.25 -1.96 11.79
N LYS A 443 -24.32 -0.81 12.49
CA LYS A 443 -23.34 -0.49 13.56
C LYS A 443 -23.67 -1.21 14.86
N ILE A 444 -24.96 -1.25 15.22
CA ILE A 444 -25.45 -1.94 16.41
C ILE A 444 -25.22 -3.45 16.27
N ASP A 445 -25.44 -3.99 15.07
CA ASP A 445 -25.21 -5.41 14.80
C ASP A 445 -23.73 -5.81 14.95
N VAL A 446 -22.78 -4.96 14.54
CA VAL A 446 -21.34 -5.23 14.73
C VAL A 446 -20.94 -5.20 16.19
N TRP A 447 -21.38 -4.20 16.97
CA TRP A 447 -21.10 -4.18 18.42
C TRP A 447 -21.79 -5.33 19.16
N ARG A 448 -22.98 -5.72 18.70
CA ARG A 448 -23.69 -6.90 19.20
C ARG A 448 -22.89 -8.16 18.91
N ASP A 449 -22.36 -8.31 17.70
CA ASP A 449 -21.50 -9.44 17.33
C ASP A 449 -20.25 -9.53 18.20
N ILE A 450 -19.53 -8.41 18.38
CA ILE A 450 -18.36 -8.35 19.27
C ILE A 450 -18.77 -8.77 20.69
N ALA A 451 -19.80 -8.14 21.27
CA ALA A 451 -20.21 -8.44 22.64
C ALA A 451 -20.74 -9.87 22.83
N GLN A 452 -21.32 -10.50 21.80
CA GLN A 452 -21.88 -11.85 21.87
C GLN A 452 -20.86 -12.94 21.61
N ASN A 453 -19.89 -12.68 20.73
CA ASN A 453 -18.92 -13.67 20.25
C ASN A 453 -17.51 -13.46 20.81
N SER A 454 -17.26 -12.38 21.55
CA SER A 454 -15.99 -12.19 22.25
C SER A 454 -15.90 -13.11 23.47
N ASP A 455 -14.92 -14.01 23.47
CA ASP A 455 -14.51 -14.73 24.66
C ASP A 455 -13.34 -14.00 25.32
N MET A 456 -13.49 -13.66 26.61
CA MET A 456 -12.41 -13.08 27.40
C MET A 456 -11.39 -14.13 27.87
N CYS A 457 -11.60 -15.42 27.58
CA CYS A 457 -10.70 -16.54 27.87
C CYS A 457 -10.14 -16.56 29.31
N GLY A 458 -10.95 -16.12 30.28
CA GLY A 458 -10.60 -16.04 31.70
C GLY A 458 -9.85 -14.77 32.13
N PHE A 459 -9.57 -13.82 31.24
CA PHE A 459 -9.05 -12.50 31.59
C PHE A 459 -10.14 -11.61 32.18
N ASP A 460 -9.75 -10.68 33.05
CA ASP A 460 -10.67 -9.78 33.73
C ASP A 460 -10.94 -8.50 32.95
N GLU A 461 -9.93 -8.02 32.23
CA GLU A 461 -10.03 -6.84 31.38
C GLU A 461 -9.31 -7.10 30.06
N ILE A 462 -9.91 -6.67 28.96
CA ILE A 462 -9.30 -6.69 27.63
C ILE A 462 -9.47 -5.31 27.01
N THR A 463 -8.34 -4.68 26.65
CA THR A 463 -8.32 -3.43 25.89
C THR A 463 -7.70 -3.68 24.52
N ALA A 464 -8.43 -3.41 23.45
CA ALA A 464 -7.97 -3.52 22.08
C ALA A 464 -7.71 -2.13 21.48
N LEU A 465 -6.52 -1.94 20.92
CA LEU A 465 -6.09 -0.72 20.25
C LEU A 465 -5.96 -0.98 18.75
N SER A 466 -6.72 -0.23 17.95
CA SER A 466 -6.61 -0.31 16.49
C SER A 466 -5.37 0.42 15.98
N GLN A 467 -4.82 -0.06 14.86
CA GLN A 467 -3.78 0.64 14.12
C GLN A 467 -4.22 2.06 13.72
N LEU A 468 -5.51 2.22 13.38
CA LEU A 468 -6.09 3.51 13.00
C LEU A 468 -5.96 4.55 14.13
N SER A 469 -6.23 4.16 15.38
CA SER A 469 -6.13 5.07 16.53
C SER A 469 -4.71 5.52 16.80
N ILE A 470 -3.76 4.59 16.68
CA ILE A 470 -2.34 4.88 16.85
C ILE A 470 -1.92 5.94 15.82
N ASN A 471 -2.29 5.75 14.54
CA ASN A 471 -1.96 6.69 13.47
C ASN A 471 -2.68 8.04 13.64
N ARG A 472 -3.94 8.04 14.08
CA ARG A 472 -4.68 9.27 14.41
C ARG A 472 -4.00 10.03 15.53
N GLN A 473 -3.55 9.37 16.59
CA GLN A 473 -2.82 10.01 17.68
C GLN A 473 -1.53 10.71 17.20
N PHE A 474 -0.73 10.04 16.35
CA PHE A 474 0.46 10.66 15.77
C PHE A 474 0.12 11.86 14.88
N ARG A 475 -0.95 11.78 14.08
CA ARG A 475 -1.42 12.89 13.24
C ARG A 475 -1.94 14.07 14.07
N SER A 476 -2.67 13.83 15.15
CA SER A 476 -3.11 14.88 16.08
C SER A 476 -1.92 15.56 16.74
N ALA A 477 -0.97 14.79 17.29
CA ALA A 477 0.23 15.32 17.92
C ALA A 477 1.10 16.13 16.94
N TRP A 478 1.21 15.68 15.69
CA TRP A 478 1.88 16.41 14.61
C TRP A 478 1.19 17.75 14.30
N SER A 479 -0.14 17.73 14.18
CA SER A 479 -0.95 18.94 13.87
C SER A 479 -0.87 19.98 14.99
N GLU A 480 -0.90 19.54 16.24
CA GLU A 480 -0.72 20.41 17.41
C GLU A 480 0.65 21.12 17.39
N GLN A 481 1.73 20.38 17.09
CA GLN A 481 3.08 20.96 17.00
C GLN A 481 3.26 21.91 15.81
N GLN A 482 2.50 21.74 14.74
CA GLN A 482 2.54 22.65 13.59
C GLN A 482 2.00 24.04 13.96
N SER A 483 0.98 24.09 14.82
CA SER A 483 0.34 25.33 15.28
C SER A 483 1.10 26.07 16.38
N ASN A 484 1.97 25.38 17.12
CA ASN A 484 2.62 25.91 18.32
C ASN A 484 4.09 26.31 18.04
N THR A 485 4.37 27.61 18.01
CA THR A 485 5.71 28.17 17.74
C THR A 485 6.72 28.02 18.89
N THR A 486 6.29 27.56 20.06
CA THR A 486 7.14 27.47 21.28
C THR A 486 7.50 26.05 21.71
N ALA A 487 6.94 25.01 21.07
CA ALA A 487 7.16 23.61 21.43
C ALA A 487 8.33 22.95 20.67
N ASP A 488 8.89 21.89 21.24
CA ASP A 488 9.85 21.00 20.58
C ASP A 488 9.20 20.44 19.29
N ARG A 489 9.75 20.80 18.12
CA ARG A 489 9.15 20.53 16.81
C ARG A 489 9.44 19.13 16.29
N ILE A 490 9.97 18.21 17.11
CA ILE A 490 10.49 16.90 16.66
C ILE A 490 9.55 16.07 15.78
N LEU A 491 8.21 16.22 15.91
CA LEU A 491 7.26 15.52 15.03
C LEU A 491 7.14 16.16 13.66
N THR A 492 7.39 17.47 13.53
CA THR A 492 7.22 18.25 12.30
C THR A 492 8.54 18.60 11.63
N GLN A 493 9.61 18.81 12.40
CA GLN A 493 10.93 19.18 11.91
C GLN A 493 12.00 18.74 12.91
N TRP A 494 13.11 18.20 12.41
CA TRP A 494 14.26 17.87 13.25
C TRP A 494 15.58 18.14 12.55
N LYS A 495 16.58 18.53 13.34
CA LYS A 495 17.90 18.90 12.88
C LYS A 495 18.98 18.30 13.77
N TYR A 496 19.98 17.70 13.14
CA TYR A 496 21.18 17.19 13.77
C TYR A 496 22.39 17.98 13.28
N GLN A 497 22.83 18.94 14.09
CA GLN A 497 23.94 19.83 13.78
C GLN A 497 23.74 20.50 12.41
N ASP A 498 24.78 20.59 11.58
CA ASP A 498 24.75 21.01 10.18
C ASP A 498 24.63 19.83 9.21
N ARG A 499 24.50 18.60 9.73
CA ARG A 499 24.66 17.35 8.99
C ARG A 499 23.37 16.74 8.47
N PHE A 500 22.28 16.94 9.18
CA PHE A 500 20.96 16.45 8.79
C PHE A 500 19.88 17.43 9.22
N GLU A 501 18.94 17.68 8.34
CA GLU A 501 17.76 18.50 8.61
C GLU A 501 16.61 17.96 7.77
N ALA A 502 15.45 17.74 8.39
CA ALA A 502 14.27 17.27 7.68
C ALA A 502 13.00 17.86 8.28
N THR A 503 12.03 18.08 7.40
CA THR A 503 10.63 18.32 7.72
C THR A 503 9.87 17.00 7.50
N PHE A 504 8.95 16.69 8.40
CA PHE A 504 8.23 15.43 8.40
C PHE A 504 6.73 15.64 8.17
N GLU A 505 6.13 14.68 7.50
CA GLU A 505 4.70 14.42 7.54
C GLU A 505 4.35 13.54 8.76
N PRO A 506 3.05 13.36 9.09
CA PRO A 506 2.65 12.48 10.18
C PRO A 506 3.26 11.08 10.08
N LEU A 507 3.84 10.63 11.19
CA LEU A 507 4.38 9.28 11.33
C LEU A 507 3.25 8.26 11.24
N THR A 508 3.49 7.17 10.51
CA THR A 508 2.49 6.12 10.29
C THR A 508 3.02 4.78 10.78
N ILE A 509 2.16 3.97 11.38
CA ILE A 509 2.47 2.66 11.94
C ILE A 509 1.61 1.60 11.28
N ARG A 510 2.25 0.47 10.96
CA ARG A 510 1.60 -0.77 10.54
C ARG A 510 1.93 -1.90 11.51
N LEU A 511 0.91 -2.54 12.05
CA LEU A 511 1.08 -3.68 12.96
C LEU A 511 1.29 -4.97 12.16
N ARG A 512 2.15 -5.86 12.66
CA ARG A 512 2.43 -7.16 12.05
C ARG A 512 2.04 -8.31 12.98
N PRO A 513 1.50 -9.43 12.47
CA PRO A 513 1.16 -10.59 13.31
C PRO A 513 2.33 -11.22 14.05
N ASP A 514 3.57 -10.96 13.65
CA ASP A 514 4.80 -11.51 14.25
C ASP A 514 5.22 -10.80 15.56
N GLY A 515 4.39 -9.89 16.09
CA GLY A 515 4.69 -9.14 17.31
C GLY A 515 5.44 -7.83 17.08
N ARG A 516 5.75 -7.49 15.81
CA ARG A 516 6.46 -6.27 15.43
C ARG A 516 5.53 -5.22 14.84
N ALA A 517 6.05 -4.01 14.68
CA ALA A 517 5.43 -2.92 13.95
C ALA A 517 6.40 -2.39 12.89
N ILE A 518 5.86 -1.88 11.78
CA ILE A 518 6.61 -1.08 10.81
C ILE A 518 6.28 0.38 11.08
N VAL A 519 7.32 1.17 11.34
CA VAL A 519 7.24 2.61 11.54
C VAL A 519 7.70 3.30 10.26
N PHE A 520 6.79 4.05 9.65
CA PHE A 520 7.05 4.85 8.44
C PHE A 520 7.32 6.30 8.83
N ILE A 521 8.52 6.75 8.53
CA ILE A 521 8.95 8.14 8.71
C ILE A 521 8.88 8.83 7.36
N ASN A 522 7.88 9.69 7.19
CA ASN A 522 7.62 10.43 5.96
C ASN A 522 8.37 11.77 6.01
N LEU A 523 9.34 11.95 5.12
CA LEU A 523 10.21 13.10 4.99
C LEU A 523 9.73 13.96 3.80
N SER A 524 9.04 15.06 4.08
CA SER A 524 8.52 15.93 3.02
C SER A 524 9.66 16.59 2.23
N GLU A 525 10.63 17.15 2.95
CA GLU A 525 11.83 17.78 2.40
C GLU A 525 12.95 17.82 3.44
N GLY A 526 14.19 17.96 2.98
CA GLY A 526 15.32 18.07 3.87
C GLY A 526 16.66 18.07 3.18
N SER A 527 17.71 17.96 3.98
CA SER A 527 19.09 17.90 3.50
C SER A 527 19.99 17.09 4.42
N LEU A 528 20.98 16.41 3.83
CA LEU A 528 21.92 15.54 4.53
C LEU A 528 23.35 15.66 4.00
N ILE A 529 24.32 15.36 4.84
CA ILE A 529 25.73 15.15 4.46
C ILE A 529 25.99 13.64 4.41
N THR A 530 26.58 13.14 3.32
CA THR A 530 26.85 11.70 3.18
C THR A 530 27.93 11.21 4.14
N LEU A 531 27.80 9.96 4.59
CA LEU A 531 28.83 9.30 5.39
C LEU A 531 29.94 8.75 4.47
N ALA A 532 31.19 8.81 4.91
CA ALA A 532 32.29 8.02 4.35
C ALA A 532 32.73 7.01 5.41
N THR A 533 32.68 5.71 5.08
CA THR A 533 33.10 4.64 6.00
C THR A 533 32.48 4.78 7.39
N SER A 534 31.16 4.95 7.45
CA SER A 534 30.37 5.07 8.69
C SER A 534 30.69 6.28 9.58
N LEU A 535 31.54 7.20 9.11
CA LEU A 535 31.84 8.47 9.79
C LEU A 535 31.38 9.65 8.92
N PRO A 536 30.84 10.73 9.53
CA PRO A 536 30.42 11.90 8.78
C PRO A 536 31.61 12.59 8.12
N ASN A 537 31.58 12.72 6.80
CA ASN A 537 32.67 13.28 6.03
C ASN A 537 32.53 14.81 6.02
N SER A 538 33.48 15.55 6.61
CA SER A 538 33.42 17.02 6.71
C SER A 538 33.61 17.74 5.38
N ASP A 539 34.14 17.06 4.36
CA ASP A 539 34.52 17.64 3.06
C ASP A 539 33.49 17.39 1.93
N ARG A 540 32.26 16.96 2.24
CA ARG A 540 31.25 16.61 1.22
C ARG A 540 30.05 17.55 1.17
N GLU A 541 29.58 17.78 -0.05
CA GLU A 541 28.45 18.64 -0.42
C GLU A 541 27.14 18.18 0.22
N LYS A 542 26.34 19.15 0.67
CA LYS A 542 25.02 18.92 1.30
C LYS A 542 24.04 18.49 0.21
N TYR A 543 23.47 17.30 0.34
CA TYR A 543 22.46 16.78 -0.58
C TYR A 543 21.06 17.16 -0.10
N SER A 544 20.23 17.74 -0.97
CA SER A 544 18.83 18.06 -0.67
C SER A 544 17.91 16.97 -1.21
N PHE A 545 16.85 16.63 -0.47
CA PHE A 545 15.89 15.61 -0.83
C PHE A 545 14.45 16.08 -0.60
N THR A 546 13.50 15.44 -1.28
CA THR A 546 12.05 15.67 -1.14
C THR A 546 11.29 14.35 -1.31
N GLY A 547 10.14 14.21 -0.66
CA GLY A 547 9.24 13.05 -0.85
C GLY A 547 9.83 11.70 -0.45
N TRP A 548 10.69 11.65 0.58
CA TRP A 548 11.29 10.40 1.03
C TRP A 548 10.42 9.73 2.10
N GLN A 549 10.40 8.40 2.12
CA GLN A 549 9.76 7.60 3.16
C GLN A 549 10.76 6.54 3.62
N VAL A 550 11.04 6.49 4.92
CA VAL A 550 11.97 5.52 5.49
C VAL A 550 11.20 4.63 6.47
N ALA A 551 11.24 3.33 6.22
CA ALA A 551 10.54 2.33 7.02
C ALA A 551 11.50 1.56 7.93
N PHE A 552 11.07 1.35 9.17
CA PHE A 552 11.79 0.57 10.17
C PHE A 552 10.87 -0.49 10.78
N ALA A 553 11.30 -1.76 10.80
CA ALA A 553 10.70 -2.76 11.67
C ALA A 553 11.20 -2.56 13.11
N VAL A 554 10.26 -2.54 14.05
CA VAL A 554 10.51 -2.34 15.48
C VAL A 554 9.70 -3.34 16.30
N ASP A 555 10.28 -3.81 17.40
CA ASP A 555 9.56 -4.64 18.35
C ASP A 555 8.61 -3.78 19.20
N LEU A 556 7.50 -4.36 19.65
CA LEU A 556 6.68 -3.77 20.70
C LEU A 556 7.08 -4.37 22.05
N LYS A 557 7.17 -3.54 23.10
CA LYS A 557 7.51 -3.99 24.46
C LYS A 557 6.69 -3.28 25.52
N MET A 558 6.39 -4.00 26.60
CA MET A 558 5.90 -3.40 27.84
C MET A 558 7.11 -3.05 28.72
N ARG A 559 7.21 -1.81 29.19
CA ARG A 559 8.29 -1.32 30.05
C ARG A 559 7.71 -0.68 31.32
N ASP A 560 8.29 -1.02 32.47
CA ASP A 560 7.99 -0.34 33.73
C ASP A 560 8.44 1.13 33.63
N HIS A 561 7.68 2.06 34.21
CA HIS A 561 8.02 3.47 34.27
C HIS A 561 9.45 3.72 34.78
N VAL A 562 9.91 2.94 35.77
CA VAL A 562 11.26 3.08 36.33
C VAL A 562 12.35 2.67 35.32
N ALA A 563 12.02 1.77 34.39
CA ALA A 563 12.94 1.33 33.33
C ALA A 563 13.08 2.36 32.19
N LEU A 564 12.25 3.42 32.18
CA LEU A 564 12.38 4.57 31.29
C LEU A 564 13.32 5.64 31.90
N SER A 565 14.43 5.22 32.50
CA SER A 565 15.40 6.10 33.18
C SER A 565 16.05 7.13 32.26
N ASP A 566 16.07 6.87 30.97
CA ASP A 566 16.66 7.73 29.94
C ASP A 566 15.67 8.78 29.42
N ALA A 567 14.46 8.81 29.97
CA ALA A 567 13.44 9.75 29.53
C ALA A 567 13.74 11.19 29.95
N SER A 568 13.36 12.13 29.10
CA SER A 568 13.69 13.53 29.29
C SER A 568 12.83 14.17 30.39
N PRO A 569 13.32 15.23 31.08
CA PRO A 569 12.53 15.97 32.05
C PRO A 569 11.20 16.50 31.48
N GLU A 570 11.20 16.89 30.20
CA GLU A 570 10.02 17.38 29.50
C GLU A 570 8.97 16.28 29.26
N TRP A 571 9.39 15.04 29.09
CA TRP A 571 8.45 13.92 29.07
C TRP A 571 7.87 13.65 30.45
N LEU A 572 8.69 13.64 31.50
CA LEU A 572 8.22 13.43 32.87
C LEU A 572 7.18 14.48 33.27
N GLU A 573 7.38 15.75 32.90
CA GLU A 573 6.40 16.82 33.13
C GLU A 573 5.08 16.59 32.37
N ARG A 574 5.15 16.22 31.09
CA ARG A 574 3.96 15.88 30.29
C ARG A 574 3.23 14.65 30.85
N PHE A 575 3.97 13.64 31.27
CA PHE A 575 3.42 12.45 31.90
C PHE A 575 2.72 12.79 33.21
N ALA A 576 3.29 13.68 34.03
CA ALA A 576 2.67 14.16 35.25
C ALA A 576 1.33 14.89 35.00
N GLN A 577 1.14 15.43 33.79
CA GLN A 577 -0.12 16.06 33.38
C GLN A 577 -1.14 15.07 32.80
N SER A 578 -0.75 13.82 32.53
CA SER A 578 -1.64 12.79 31.96
C SER A 578 -2.76 12.39 32.92
N ALA A 579 -3.87 11.89 32.36
CA ALA A 579 -4.99 11.41 33.16
C ALA A 579 -4.60 10.24 34.06
N ALA A 580 -3.82 9.28 33.54
CA ALA A 580 -3.35 8.13 34.29
C ALA A 580 -2.52 8.54 35.52
N TYR A 581 -1.58 9.47 35.34
CA TYR A 581 -0.79 9.97 36.47
C TYR A 581 -1.64 10.73 37.48
N LYS A 582 -2.46 11.69 37.03
CA LYS A 582 -3.32 12.50 37.93
C LYS A 582 -4.28 11.65 38.77
N GLN A 583 -4.73 10.51 38.25
CA GLN A 583 -5.64 9.61 38.97
C GLN A 583 -4.92 8.68 39.96
N HIS A 584 -3.65 8.33 39.71
CA HIS A 584 -2.95 7.26 40.45
C HIS A 584 -1.66 7.67 41.16
N ASP A 585 -1.08 8.84 40.88
CA ASP A 585 0.24 9.25 41.40
C ASP A 585 0.32 9.35 42.93
N ASN A 586 -0.78 9.73 43.59
CA ASN A 586 -0.84 9.79 45.05
C ASN A 586 -0.83 8.41 45.73
N ASN A 587 -0.77 7.32 44.97
CA ASN A 587 -0.83 5.97 45.49
C ASN A 587 0.52 5.23 45.35
N PRO A 588 1.28 5.04 46.46
CA PRO A 588 2.58 4.36 46.41
C PRO A 588 2.48 2.89 45.98
N ASP A 589 1.28 2.31 46.06
CA ASP A 589 0.98 0.93 45.69
C ASP A 589 0.64 0.76 44.21
N THR A 590 0.60 1.85 43.43
CA THR A 590 0.46 1.78 41.97
C THR A 590 1.82 1.95 41.29
N LYS A 591 2.05 1.21 40.21
CA LYS A 591 3.13 1.45 39.24
C LYS A 591 2.52 1.66 37.86
N PHE A 592 3.30 2.20 36.93
CA PHE A 592 2.86 2.39 35.55
C PHE A 592 3.67 1.49 34.63
N GLU A 593 2.95 0.77 33.76
CA GLU A 593 3.51 -0.02 32.67
C GLU A 593 3.21 0.71 31.36
N HIS A 594 4.20 0.82 30.48
CA HIS A 594 4.11 1.54 29.22
C HIS A 594 4.30 0.58 28.05
N LEU A 595 3.32 0.55 27.14
CA LEU A 595 3.46 -0.12 25.86
C LEU A 595 4.22 0.81 24.92
N CYS A 596 5.40 0.39 24.48
CA CYS A 596 6.32 1.21 23.70
C CYS A 596 6.74 0.55 22.39
N LEU A 597 7.03 1.38 21.39
CA LEU A 597 7.86 1.01 20.24
C LEU A 597 9.32 0.93 20.70
N ASP A 598 9.97 -0.22 20.47
CA ASP A 598 11.36 -0.42 20.86
C ASP A 598 12.33 0.05 19.77
N PHE A 599 12.84 1.26 19.94
CA PHE A 599 13.80 1.86 19.02
C PHE A 599 15.27 1.47 19.29
N ASP A 600 15.54 0.61 20.29
CA ASP A 600 16.91 0.15 20.57
C ASP A 600 17.42 -0.85 19.54
N ARG A 601 16.52 -1.59 18.89
CA ARG A 601 16.82 -2.63 17.90
C ARG A 601 15.96 -2.49 16.66
N VAL A 602 16.10 -1.38 15.95
CA VAL A 602 15.37 -1.17 14.70
C VAL A 602 16.07 -1.85 13.52
N GLU A 603 15.26 -2.43 12.64
CA GLU A 603 15.69 -3.01 11.38
C GLU A 603 15.20 -2.12 10.24
N PHE A 604 16.11 -1.63 9.39
CA PHE A 604 15.75 -0.84 8.22
C PHE A 604 15.09 -1.75 7.16
N LEU A 605 13.89 -1.37 6.71
CA LEU A 605 13.14 -2.09 5.68
C LEU A 605 13.16 -1.30 4.38
N TYR A 606 14.02 -1.70 3.45
CA TYR A 606 14.09 -1.00 2.17
C TYR A 606 12.86 -1.24 1.30
N GLU A 607 12.29 -2.46 1.28
CA GLU A 607 11.16 -2.78 0.40
C GLU A 607 9.88 -1.98 0.75
N ALA A 608 9.87 -1.41 1.95
CA ALA A 608 8.82 -0.53 2.48
C ALA A 608 9.24 0.96 2.48
N SER A 609 10.44 1.30 1.98
CA SER A 609 10.98 2.66 1.92
C SER A 609 10.91 3.23 0.49
N ARG A 610 10.85 4.55 0.36
CA ARG A 610 10.80 5.31 -0.90
C ARG A 610 11.83 6.43 -0.89
N PHE A 611 12.64 6.52 -1.95
CA PHE A 611 13.63 7.58 -2.12
C PHE A 611 13.43 8.26 -3.47
N GLU A 612 12.44 9.15 -3.54
CA GLU A 612 12.14 9.89 -4.78
C GLU A 612 13.35 10.69 -5.27
N GLY A 613 13.56 10.67 -6.59
CA GLY A 613 14.66 11.37 -7.26
C GLY A 613 16.07 10.87 -6.91
N LEU A 614 16.20 9.85 -6.05
CA LEU A 614 17.50 9.39 -5.58
C LEU A 614 18.22 8.47 -6.57
N PHE A 615 17.49 7.66 -7.34
CA PHE A 615 18.05 6.71 -8.30
C PHE A 615 17.85 7.23 -9.73
N THR A 616 18.60 8.27 -10.07
CA THR A 616 18.58 8.87 -11.41
C THR A 616 19.88 8.56 -12.14
N SER A 617 19.91 8.67 -13.47
CA SER A 617 21.10 8.40 -14.29
C SER A 617 22.34 9.24 -13.91
N ASN A 618 22.14 10.32 -13.15
CA ASN A 618 23.19 11.26 -12.71
C ASN A 618 23.49 11.16 -11.21
N SER A 619 22.77 10.33 -10.45
CA SER A 619 22.96 10.21 -9.01
C SER A 619 24.09 9.24 -8.70
N SER A 620 25.33 9.71 -8.78
CA SER A 620 26.45 8.92 -8.26
C SER A 620 26.31 8.71 -6.76
N ARG A 621 26.69 7.52 -6.26
CA ARG A 621 26.78 7.19 -4.83
C ARG A 621 25.47 7.30 -4.05
N SER A 622 24.32 7.02 -4.66
CA SER A 622 23.00 7.04 -4.01
C SER A 622 22.91 6.22 -2.73
N MET A 623 23.65 5.11 -2.65
CA MET A 623 23.78 4.29 -1.43
C MET A 623 24.25 5.11 -0.23
N ASN A 624 25.28 5.95 -0.39
CA ASN A 624 25.83 6.72 0.72
C ASN A 624 24.80 7.71 1.28
N LYS A 625 23.85 8.16 0.46
CA LYS A 625 22.74 9.01 0.86
C LYS A 625 21.67 8.21 1.63
N VAL A 626 21.32 7.01 1.15
CA VAL A 626 20.42 6.09 1.88
C VAL A 626 21.01 5.73 3.25
N LEU A 627 22.27 5.28 3.30
CA LEU A 627 22.93 4.93 4.54
C LEU A 627 23.03 6.12 5.50
N ALA A 628 23.28 7.32 4.98
CA ALA A 628 23.29 8.53 5.79
C ALA A 628 21.93 8.82 6.42
N VAL A 629 20.83 8.86 5.65
CA VAL A 629 19.49 9.13 6.20
C VAL A 629 19.06 8.05 7.19
N VAL A 630 19.29 6.77 6.87
CA VAL A 630 19.00 5.66 7.77
C VAL A 630 19.78 5.79 9.08
N THR A 631 21.07 6.14 9.01
CA THR A 631 21.91 6.36 10.20
C THR A 631 21.42 7.55 11.01
N TYR A 632 21.13 8.70 10.38
CA TYR A 632 20.62 9.88 11.10
C TYR A 632 19.27 9.61 11.76
N LEU A 633 18.38 8.89 11.10
CA LEU A 633 17.08 8.54 11.66
C LEU A 633 17.21 7.52 12.79
N ARG A 634 17.91 6.40 12.56
CA ARG A 634 18.08 5.33 13.55
C ARG A 634 18.87 5.78 14.77
N ASP A 635 20.07 6.29 14.54
CA ASP A 635 21.06 6.42 15.61
C ASP A 635 20.91 7.71 16.39
N HIS A 636 20.13 8.67 15.88
CA HIS A 636 19.96 10.00 16.49
C HIS A 636 18.48 10.40 16.63
N TYR A 637 17.70 10.49 15.55
CA TYR A 637 16.30 10.95 15.60
C TYR A 637 15.43 10.05 16.48
N LEU A 638 15.39 8.74 16.18
CA LEU A 638 14.54 7.78 16.91
C LEU A 638 14.92 7.65 18.38
N LYS A 639 16.20 7.78 18.71
CA LYS A 639 16.64 7.83 20.11
C LYS A 639 16.11 9.08 20.82
N ARG A 640 16.20 10.26 20.18
CA ARG A 640 15.65 11.49 20.75
C ARG A 640 14.12 11.44 20.85
N PHE A 641 13.46 10.89 19.84
CA PHE A 641 12.02 10.63 19.83
C PHE A 641 11.58 9.74 20.99
N ALA A 642 12.36 8.69 21.29
CA ALA A 642 12.15 7.83 22.44
C ALA A 642 12.36 8.56 23.77
N GLN A 643 13.44 9.34 23.90
CA GLN A 643 13.71 10.14 25.11
C GLN A 643 12.60 11.13 25.44
N LEU A 644 11.97 11.71 24.41
CA LEU A 644 10.79 12.58 24.56
C LEU A 644 9.49 11.80 24.77
N GLY A 645 9.55 10.48 24.91
CA GLY A 645 8.40 9.61 25.19
C GLY A 645 7.37 9.47 24.07
N HIS A 646 7.66 9.94 22.85
CA HIS A 646 6.76 9.78 21.70
C HIS A 646 6.66 8.32 21.22
N HIS A 647 7.56 7.46 21.69
CA HIS A 647 7.54 6.02 21.46
C HIS A 647 6.50 5.26 22.33
N VAL A 648 5.91 5.91 23.35
CA VAL A 648 4.90 5.32 24.23
C VAL A 648 3.53 5.38 23.55
N LEU A 649 2.96 4.22 23.26
CA LEU A 649 1.64 4.08 22.63
C LEU A 649 0.50 4.10 23.65
N TYR A 650 0.70 3.47 24.81
CA TYR A 650 -0.33 3.33 25.84
C TYR A 650 0.30 3.22 27.23
N THR A 651 -0.38 3.69 28.28
CA THR A 651 0.09 3.61 29.67
C THR A 651 -0.98 2.98 30.55
N ILE A 652 -0.58 2.01 31.37
CA ILE A 652 -1.48 1.18 32.18
C ILE A 652 -1.08 1.30 33.66
N PRO A 653 -1.97 1.73 34.57
CA PRO A 653 -1.72 1.65 36.01
C PRO A 653 -1.88 0.21 36.50
N VAL A 654 -0.88 -0.29 37.23
CA VAL A 654 -0.85 -1.65 37.79
C VAL A 654 -0.58 -1.60 39.29
N TRP A 655 -1.41 -2.28 40.06
CA TRP A 655 -1.34 -2.36 41.51
C TRP A 655 -0.32 -3.41 41.94
N LYS A 656 0.59 -3.02 42.84
CA LYS A 656 1.67 -3.86 43.35
C LYS A 656 1.14 -4.87 44.37
N ASN A 657 0.22 -4.45 45.24
CA ASN A 657 -0.37 -5.31 46.25
C ASN A 657 -1.86 -5.59 45.96
N PRO A 658 -2.22 -6.85 45.68
CA PRO A 658 -3.61 -7.25 45.45
C PRO A 658 -4.57 -6.92 46.58
N ALA A 659 -4.10 -6.87 47.84
CA ALA A 659 -4.95 -6.64 49.00
C ALA A 659 -5.46 -5.19 49.11
N THR A 660 -4.75 -4.25 48.49
CA THR A 660 -5.05 -2.81 48.49
C THR A 660 -5.61 -2.34 47.15
N ALA A 661 -5.58 -3.20 46.13
CA ALA A 661 -6.16 -2.93 44.82
C ALA A 661 -7.69 -2.81 44.90
N PRO A 662 -8.31 -1.84 44.20
CA PRO A 662 -9.75 -1.83 44.01
C PRO A 662 -10.17 -3.07 43.19
N PRO A 663 -11.45 -3.45 43.21
CA PRO A 663 -11.92 -4.64 42.50
C PRO A 663 -11.61 -4.67 40.99
N HIS A 664 -11.55 -3.50 40.35
CA HIS A 664 -11.20 -3.33 38.94
C HIS A 664 -9.74 -2.86 38.75
N GLY A 665 -8.94 -2.89 39.80
CA GLY A 665 -7.52 -2.52 39.74
C GLY A 665 -6.72 -3.67 39.14
N LEU A 666 -6.10 -3.41 38.00
CA LEU A 666 -5.20 -4.36 37.35
C LEU A 666 -4.00 -4.65 38.25
N THR A 667 -3.73 -5.93 38.50
CA THR A 667 -2.61 -6.43 39.30
C THR A 667 -1.56 -7.14 38.44
N SER A 668 -1.95 -7.56 37.24
CA SER A 668 -1.08 -8.13 36.22
C SER A 668 -1.58 -7.74 34.84
N VAL A 669 -0.64 -7.48 33.92
CA VAL A 669 -0.93 -7.08 32.54
C VAL A 669 0.01 -7.80 31.57
N ALA A 670 -0.52 -8.14 30.40
CA ALA A 670 0.23 -8.65 29.27
C ALA A 670 -0.31 -8.02 27.98
N PHE A 671 0.41 -8.15 26.87
CA PHE A 671 -0.10 -7.74 25.56
C PHE A 671 0.39 -8.67 24.47
N HIS A 672 -0.32 -8.67 23.36
CA HIS A 672 0.12 -9.28 22.10
C HIS A 672 -0.57 -8.59 20.93
N ILE A 673 -0.09 -8.86 19.71
CA ILE A 673 -0.78 -8.44 18.49
C ILE A 673 -1.75 -9.54 18.11
N TYR A 674 -3.03 -9.23 18.12
CA TYR A 674 -4.10 -10.13 17.76
C TYR A 674 -4.45 -9.97 16.28
N SER A 675 -4.54 -11.09 15.57
CA SER A 675 -5.03 -11.17 14.20
C SER A 675 -5.78 -12.48 14.04
N LYS A 676 -6.94 -12.43 13.37
CA LYS A 676 -7.80 -13.61 13.15
C LYS A 676 -7.20 -14.59 12.13
N THR A 677 -6.30 -14.12 11.27
CA THR A 677 -5.62 -14.95 10.25
C THR A 677 -4.45 -15.71 10.84
N SER A 678 -4.40 -17.04 10.61
CA SER A 678 -3.28 -17.89 11.05
C SER A 678 -1.94 -17.38 10.50
N ALA A 679 -0.93 -17.36 11.38
CA ALA A 679 0.42 -16.85 11.16
C ALA A 679 1.25 -17.54 10.05
N SER A 680 0.65 -18.38 9.21
CA SER A 680 1.36 -19.07 8.12
C SER A 680 1.68 -18.17 6.93
N ASN A 681 1.10 -16.97 6.85
CA ASN A 681 1.53 -15.92 5.92
C ASN A 681 1.53 -14.56 6.65
N PRO A 682 2.69 -13.89 6.79
CA PRO A 682 2.84 -12.70 7.65
C PRO A 682 2.09 -11.45 7.15
N ASP A 683 1.50 -11.48 5.96
CA ASP A 683 0.75 -10.38 5.39
C ASP A 683 -0.25 -10.96 4.35
N PRO A 684 -1.53 -10.57 4.30
CA PRO A 684 -2.45 -11.00 3.24
C PRO A 684 -2.50 -10.01 2.06
N PRO A 685 -2.91 -10.43 0.85
CA PRO A 685 -3.02 -9.56 -0.31
C PRO A 685 -4.03 -8.41 -0.14
N ALA A 686 -3.76 -7.27 -0.79
CA ALA A 686 -4.52 -6.03 -0.67
C ALA A 686 -6.02 -6.18 -1.02
N THR A 687 -6.36 -7.11 -1.91
CA THR A 687 -7.74 -7.44 -2.30
C THR A 687 -8.50 -8.20 -1.22
N GLN A 688 -7.81 -8.99 -0.38
CA GLN A 688 -8.41 -9.65 0.79
C GLN A 688 -8.43 -8.72 2.03
N GLN A 689 -7.60 -7.68 2.05
CA GLN A 689 -7.50 -6.75 3.19
C GLN A 689 -8.76 -5.89 3.41
N ARG A 690 -9.64 -5.78 2.40
CA ARG A 690 -10.98 -5.18 2.56
C ARG A 690 -11.97 -6.07 3.35
N GLN A 691 -11.66 -7.36 3.52
CA GLN A 691 -12.51 -8.34 4.22
C GLN A 691 -11.82 -8.97 5.45
N ILE A 692 -10.52 -8.76 5.64
CA ILE A 692 -9.73 -9.35 6.73
C ILE A 692 -9.60 -8.36 7.89
N SER A 693 -9.80 -8.86 9.12
CA SER A 693 -9.54 -8.17 10.38
C SER A 693 -8.13 -7.56 10.40
N THR A 694 -8.02 -6.24 10.50
CA THR A 694 -6.71 -5.59 10.67
C THR A 694 -6.06 -6.06 11.97
N PRO A 695 -4.73 -6.29 12.02
CA PRO A 695 -4.06 -6.60 13.28
C PRO A 695 -4.30 -5.50 14.32
N VAL A 696 -4.53 -5.88 15.57
CA VAL A 696 -4.81 -4.97 16.69
C VAL A 696 -3.91 -5.31 17.87
N ILE A 697 -3.55 -4.31 18.67
CA ILE A 697 -2.85 -4.60 19.92
C ILE A 697 -3.89 -4.92 20.98
N VAL A 698 -3.80 -6.10 21.59
CA VAL A 698 -4.68 -6.51 22.69
C VAL A 698 -3.88 -6.53 23.97
N ILE A 699 -4.33 -5.71 24.93
CA ILE A 699 -3.84 -5.64 26.30
C ILE A 699 -4.76 -6.49 27.16
N LEU A 700 -4.18 -7.41 27.92
CA LEU A 700 -4.86 -8.41 28.75
C LEU A 700 -4.57 -8.13 30.21
N GLY A 701 -5.59 -7.99 31.05
CA GLY A 701 -5.49 -7.61 32.44
C GLY A 701 -6.12 -8.61 33.42
N MET A 702 -5.52 -8.74 34.61
CA MET A 702 -6.04 -9.53 35.73
C MET A 702 -6.22 -8.68 36.99
N CYS A 703 -7.31 -8.90 37.72
CA CYS A 703 -7.63 -8.22 38.97
C CYS A 703 -7.41 -9.14 40.19
N GLY A 704 -7.24 -8.53 41.37
CA GLY A 704 -7.20 -9.26 42.65
C GLY A 704 -6.03 -10.23 42.84
N GLY A 705 -4.92 -10.03 42.11
CA GLY A 705 -3.72 -10.87 42.22
C GLY A 705 -3.84 -12.24 41.57
N ARG A 706 -4.87 -12.45 40.73
CA ARG A 706 -5.06 -13.69 39.99
C ARG A 706 -3.98 -13.85 38.93
N SER A 707 -3.49 -15.08 38.76
CA SER A 707 -2.55 -15.39 37.69
C SER A 707 -3.26 -15.39 36.34
N PRO A 708 -2.62 -14.91 35.26
CA PRO A 708 -3.21 -14.92 33.93
C PRO A 708 -3.46 -16.37 33.47
N PRO A 709 -4.64 -16.66 32.88
CA PRO A 709 -5.01 -18.01 32.46
C PRO A 709 -4.17 -18.51 31.27
N ALA A 710 -3.69 -17.59 30.43
CA ALA A 710 -2.84 -17.83 29.29
C ALA A 710 -1.94 -16.61 29.04
N SER A 711 -0.97 -16.74 28.13
CA SER A 711 -0.14 -15.62 27.66
C SER A 711 -0.74 -14.87 26.46
N MET A 712 -1.66 -15.51 25.73
CA MET A 712 -2.28 -14.99 24.51
C MET A 712 -3.77 -15.32 24.49
N LEU A 713 -4.53 -14.48 23.79
CA LEU A 713 -5.95 -14.70 23.58
C LEU A 713 -6.15 -15.68 22.43
N GLN A 714 -7.09 -16.62 22.57
CA GLN A 714 -7.46 -17.46 21.44
C GLN A 714 -8.27 -16.65 20.41
N PRO A 715 -8.09 -16.90 19.10
CA PRO A 715 -8.91 -16.26 18.07
C PRO A 715 -10.40 -16.56 18.31
N SER A 716 -11.20 -15.53 18.60
CA SER A 716 -12.64 -15.65 18.92
C SER A 716 -13.48 -14.76 18.00
N THR A 717 -13.31 -13.44 18.11
CA THR A 717 -13.99 -12.44 17.28
C THR A 717 -13.05 -11.29 16.88
N ASP A 718 -13.57 -10.32 16.14
CA ASP A 718 -12.88 -9.07 15.86
C ASP A 718 -13.03 -8.13 17.06
N TRP A 719 -11.91 -7.70 17.63
CA TRP A 719 -11.92 -6.84 18.83
C TRP A 719 -12.10 -5.35 18.52
N VAL A 720 -12.28 -4.99 17.25
CA VAL A 720 -12.51 -3.63 16.78
C VAL A 720 -13.70 -3.65 15.82
N ALA A 721 -14.62 -2.70 16.01
CA ALA A 721 -15.87 -2.66 15.25
C ALA A 721 -15.64 -2.01 13.88
N HIS A 722 -16.03 -2.73 12.84
CA HIS A 722 -15.97 -2.27 11.44
C HIS A 722 -17.34 -2.42 10.79
N ALA A 723 -17.99 -1.30 10.43
CA ALA A 723 -19.30 -1.27 9.78
C ALA A 723 -19.34 -0.23 8.65
N GLY A 724 -19.08 -0.65 7.42
CA GLY A 724 -18.99 0.27 6.27
C GLY A 724 -17.88 1.32 6.46
N LYS A 725 -18.26 2.60 6.54
CA LYS A 725 -17.31 3.71 6.83
C LYS A 725 -17.01 3.87 8.32
N PHE A 726 -17.73 3.18 9.21
CA PHE A 726 -17.52 3.28 10.66
C PHE A 726 -16.40 2.33 11.12
N TRP A 727 -15.43 2.90 11.83
CA TRP A 727 -14.31 2.19 12.45
C TRP A 727 -14.22 2.64 13.91
N SER A 728 -14.29 1.70 14.86
CA SER A 728 -14.00 2.04 16.25
C SER A 728 -12.50 2.27 16.45
N HIS A 729 -12.17 3.19 17.35
CA HIS A 729 -10.78 3.42 17.74
C HIS A 729 -10.19 2.24 18.53
N GLY A 730 -11.05 1.52 19.24
CA GLY A 730 -10.66 0.40 20.07
C GLY A 730 -11.88 -0.13 20.82
N THR A 731 -11.64 -1.11 21.69
CA THR A 731 -12.68 -1.72 22.53
C THR A 731 -12.10 -1.96 23.91
N GLY A 732 -12.87 -1.62 24.95
CA GLY A 732 -12.58 -2.01 26.33
C GLY A 732 -13.65 -3.00 26.81
N SER A 733 -13.23 -4.14 27.34
CA SER A 733 -14.11 -5.21 27.82
C SER A 733 -13.75 -5.58 29.25
N ILE A 734 -14.77 -5.76 30.10
CA ILE A 734 -14.61 -6.14 31.51
C ILE A 734 -15.40 -7.43 31.74
N SER A 735 -14.80 -8.39 32.44
CA SER A 735 -15.42 -9.69 32.67
C SER A 735 -16.66 -9.55 33.54
N GLY A 736 -17.65 -10.41 33.29
CA GLY A 736 -18.84 -10.48 34.14
C GLY A 736 -18.49 -10.80 35.60
N ALA A 737 -17.41 -11.53 35.86
CA ALA A 737 -16.96 -11.78 37.23
C ALA A 737 -16.61 -10.47 37.95
N VAL A 738 -15.79 -9.62 37.33
CA VAL A 738 -15.36 -8.34 37.94
C VAL A 738 -16.51 -7.33 37.94
N PHE A 739 -17.17 -7.11 36.80
CA PHE A 739 -18.23 -6.11 36.71
C PHE A 739 -19.45 -6.47 37.57
N LEU A 740 -19.98 -7.69 37.42
CA LEU A 740 -21.21 -8.09 38.08
C LEU A 740 -20.95 -8.49 39.54
N ARG A 741 -20.05 -9.43 39.79
CA ARG A 741 -19.90 -10.03 41.13
C ARG A 741 -19.07 -9.18 42.07
N GLU A 742 -18.01 -8.55 41.58
CA GLU A 742 -17.11 -7.78 42.44
C GLU A 742 -17.50 -6.29 42.55
N ARG A 743 -18.34 -5.77 41.65
CA ARG A 743 -18.78 -4.37 41.68
C ARG A 743 -20.28 -4.16 41.81
N LEU A 744 -21.08 -4.62 40.86
CA LEU A 744 -22.51 -4.28 40.81
C LEU A 744 -23.30 -4.93 41.95
N LEU A 745 -23.12 -6.24 42.19
CA LEU A 745 -23.85 -6.95 43.24
C LEU A 745 -23.57 -6.38 44.64
N PRO A 746 -22.30 -6.13 45.07
CA PRO A 746 -22.03 -5.50 46.36
C PRO A 746 -22.73 -4.15 46.54
N LEU A 747 -22.74 -3.29 45.53
CA LEU A 747 -23.46 -2.01 45.58
C LEU A 747 -24.97 -2.21 45.75
N LEU A 748 -25.56 -3.21 45.10
CA LEU A 748 -26.97 -3.54 45.27
C LEU A 748 -27.26 -4.21 46.63
N CYS A 749 -26.31 -4.96 47.18
CA CYS A 749 -26.40 -5.50 48.54
C CYS A 749 -26.45 -4.37 49.59
N GLU A 750 -25.72 -3.27 49.39
CA GLU A 750 -25.83 -2.08 50.25
C GLU A 750 -27.23 -1.47 50.21
N VAL A 751 -27.87 -1.44 49.03
CA VAL A 751 -29.26 -1.01 48.88
C VAL A 751 -30.20 -1.94 49.63
N ASN A 752 -30.03 -3.26 49.51
CA ASN A 752 -30.81 -4.24 50.29
C ASN A 752 -30.61 -3.99 51.80
N ALA A 753 -29.38 -3.80 52.26
CA ALA A 753 -29.08 -3.55 53.67
C ALA A 753 -29.69 -2.23 54.17
N ALA A 754 -29.74 -1.19 53.33
CA ALA A 754 -30.34 0.09 53.66
C ALA A 754 -31.88 0.06 53.67
N THR A 755 -32.49 -0.74 52.80
CA THR A 755 -33.96 -0.79 52.61
C THR A 755 -34.64 -1.88 53.41
N THR A 756 -33.90 -2.90 53.85
CA THR A 756 -34.44 -3.99 54.67
C THR A 756 -34.70 -3.51 56.08
N VAL A 757 -35.97 -3.53 56.49
CA VAL A 757 -36.40 -3.16 57.83
C VAL A 757 -36.41 -4.38 58.72
N ILE A 758 -35.71 -4.31 59.86
CA ILE A 758 -35.65 -5.36 60.87
C ILE A 758 -35.95 -4.79 62.27
N PRO A 759 -36.47 -5.60 63.19
CA PRO A 759 -36.74 -5.13 64.55
C PRO A 759 -35.46 -5.17 65.37
N THR A 760 -35.19 -4.12 66.15
CA THR A 760 -34.01 -4.03 67.03
C THR A 760 -34.32 -4.43 68.47
N SER A 761 -35.55 -4.18 68.92
CA SER A 761 -36.06 -4.55 70.23
C SER A 761 -37.58 -4.58 70.19
N SER A 762 -38.18 -5.48 70.98
CA SER A 762 -39.61 -5.47 71.26
C SER A 762 -39.79 -5.37 72.77
N VAL A 763 -40.50 -4.35 73.22
CA VAL A 763 -40.85 -4.17 74.64
C VAL A 763 -42.37 -4.09 74.73
N ILE A 764 -42.92 -4.85 75.66
CA ILE A 764 -44.34 -4.76 76.03
C ILE A 764 -44.43 -3.72 77.15
N GLU A 765 -44.85 -2.51 76.80
CA GLU A 765 -45.13 -1.45 77.77
C GLU A 765 -46.66 -1.28 77.87
N HIS A 766 -47.22 -1.43 79.09
CA HIS A 766 -48.64 -1.20 79.37
C HIS A 766 -49.60 -1.97 78.44
N ASP A 767 -49.38 -3.28 78.26
CA ASP A 767 -50.15 -4.15 77.35
C ASP A 767 -50.16 -3.70 75.87
N LYS A 768 -49.24 -2.81 75.47
CA LYS A 768 -49.04 -2.41 74.08
C LYS A 768 -47.65 -2.81 73.60
N TRP A 769 -47.64 -3.50 72.47
CA TRP A 769 -46.42 -3.88 71.77
C TRP A 769 -45.79 -2.64 71.15
N LYS A 770 -44.59 -2.29 71.60
CA LYS A 770 -43.77 -1.26 70.95
C LYS A 770 -42.60 -1.94 70.26
N LEU A 771 -42.68 -1.97 68.93
CA LEU A 771 -41.67 -2.51 68.05
C LEU A 771 -40.78 -1.37 67.55
N ASP A 772 -39.51 -1.37 67.95
CA ASP A 772 -38.52 -0.46 67.37
C ASP A 772 -37.94 -1.12 66.11
N LEU A 773 -38.14 -0.44 64.98
CA LEU A 773 -37.68 -0.88 63.66
C LEU A 773 -36.44 -0.08 63.25
N ASN A 774 -35.48 -0.75 62.65
CA ASN A 774 -34.29 -0.12 62.07
C ASN A 774 -33.94 -0.77 60.73
N SER A 775 -33.09 -0.14 59.92
CA SER A 775 -32.58 -0.81 58.72
C SER A 775 -31.52 -1.84 59.09
N TRP A 776 -31.35 -2.87 58.25
CA TRP A 776 -30.32 -3.89 58.43
C TRP A 776 -28.92 -3.28 58.62
N SER A 777 -28.59 -2.28 57.80
CA SER A 777 -27.33 -1.54 57.86
C SER A 777 -27.08 -0.76 59.17
N LYS A 778 -28.13 -0.50 59.97
CA LYS A 778 -28.05 0.28 61.22
C LYS A 778 -28.21 -0.58 62.47
N ASN A 779 -28.43 -1.89 62.35
CA ASN A 779 -28.61 -2.78 63.48
C ASN A 779 -27.26 -3.27 64.01
N SER A 780 -26.87 -2.84 65.21
CA SER A 780 -25.58 -3.15 65.85
C SER A 780 -25.26 -4.64 65.99
N GLN A 781 -26.25 -5.53 65.99
CA GLN A 781 -26.05 -6.97 66.05
C GLN A 781 -25.86 -7.63 64.68
N ARG A 782 -26.18 -6.91 63.60
CA ARG A 782 -26.12 -7.41 62.21
C ARG A 782 -25.24 -6.58 61.28
N ILE A 783 -24.50 -5.60 61.80
CA ILE A 783 -23.50 -4.80 61.05
C ILE A 783 -22.50 -5.68 60.28
N PHE A 784 -22.26 -6.92 60.70
CA PHE A 784 -21.32 -7.85 60.06
C PHE A 784 -21.96 -8.88 59.10
N GLY A 785 -23.29 -8.86 58.92
CA GLY A 785 -23.98 -9.79 58.02
C GLY A 785 -24.38 -9.09 56.72
N ASP A 786 -23.82 -9.52 55.59
CA ASP A 786 -24.19 -8.99 54.28
C ASP A 786 -25.65 -9.32 53.92
N CYS A 787 -26.28 -8.53 53.04
CA CYS A 787 -27.54 -8.87 52.37
C CYS A 787 -27.29 -9.35 50.93
N PRO A 788 -26.60 -10.51 50.73
CA PRO A 788 -26.07 -10.88 49.43
C PRO A 788 -27.16 -11.31 48.46
N PHE A 789 -27.09 -10.81 47.24
CA PHE A 789 -27.82 -11.42 46.12
C PHE A 789 -27.25 -12.81 45.81
N ILE A 790 -28.12 -13.82 45.81
CA ILE A 790 -27.76 -15.22 45.54
C ILE A 790 -28.28 -15.59 44.14
N PRO A 791 -27.48 -16.24 43.28
CA PRO A 791 -27.94 -16.69 41.97
C PRO A 791 -29.05 -17.74 42.11
N VAL A 792 -30.11 -17.63 41.32
CA VAL A 792 -31.24 -18.57 41.32
C VAL A 792 -30.90 -19.77 40.41
N PRO A 793 -30.74 -21.00 40.95
CA PRO A 793 -30.26 -22.16 40.17
C PRO A 793 -31.27 -22.71 39.16
N GLU A 794 -32.56 -22.39 39.29
CA GLU A 794 -33.68 -23.05 38.58
C GLU A 794 -34.19 -22.26 37.36
N CYS A 795 -33.42 -21.30 36.83
CA CYS A 795 -33.82 -20.61 35.60
C CYS A 795 -33.55 -21.50 34.39
N THR A 796 -34.59 -22.11 33.81
CA THR A 796 -34.53 -22.94 32.60
C THR A 796 -34.13 -22.17 31.33
N ASP A 797 -34.04 -20.84 31.43
CA ASP A 797 -33.59 -19.96 30.36
C ASP A 797 -32.11 -19.62 30.62
N GLU A 798 -31.19 -20.32 29.94
CA GLU A 798 -29.74 -20.05 29.99
C GLU A 798 -29.40 -18.61 29.57
N SER A 799 -30.36 -17.91 28.99
CA SER A 799 -30.26 -16.53 28.53
C SER A 799 -30.85 -15.51 29.50
N VAL A 800 -30.98 -15.74 30.81
CA VAL A 800 -31.31 -14.68 31.79
C VAL A 800 -30.55 -14.88 33.10
N LEU A 801 -29.76 -13.89 33.53
CA LEU A 801 -29.11 -13.93 34.85
C LEU A 801 -30.11 -13.45 35.91
N ARG A 802 -30.51 -14.36 36.81
CA ARG A 802 -31.43 -14.05 37.92
C ARG A 802 -30.74 -14.19 39.26
N TYR A 803 -30.88 -13.16 40.09
CA TYR A 803 -30.42 -13.13 41.46
C TYR A 803 -31.57 -12.81 42.38
N GLN A 804 -31.60 -13.45 43.53
CA GLN A 804 -32.61 -13.25 44.56
C GLN A 804 -31.92 -13.08 45.91
N TRP A 805 -32.46 -12.17 46.69
CA TRP A 805 -32.18 -12.08 48.11
C TRP A 805 -33.50 -12.17 48.84
N ASP A 806 -33.66 -13.20 49.65
CA ASP A 806 -34.81 -13.39 50.53
C ASP A 806 -34.36 -13.36 51.97
N TYR A 807 -35.15 -12.69 52.79
CA TYR A 807 -35.00 -12.68 54.22
C TYR A 807 -36.36 -12.92 54.86
N GLN A 808 -36.39 -13.83 55.83
CA GLN A 808 -37.56 -14.07 56.65
C GLN A 808 -37.09 -14.33 58.07
N ASP A 809 -37.48 -13.45 59.00
CA ASP A 809 -37.35 -13.72 60.43
C ASP A 809 -38.72 -13.83 61.06
N GLN A 810 -38.86 -14.85 61.91
CA GLN A 810 -40.07 -15.12 62.67
C GLN A 810 -39.75 -15.00 64.15
N TYR A 811 -40.50 -14.15 64.85
CA TYR A 811 -40.33 -13.90 66.26
C TYR A 811 -41.52 -14.48 67.00
N ASN A 812 -41.24 -15.41 67.90
CA ASN A 812 -42.23 -16.00 68.79
C ASN A 812 -41.98 -15.46 70.20
N TYR A 813 -42.99 -14.80 70.76
CA TYR A 813 -42.93 -14.29 72.13
C TYR A 813 -43.92 -15.06 73.00
N ASP A 814 -43.38 -15.83 73.96
CA ASP A 814 -44.15 -16.60 74.93
C ASP A 814 -44.17 -15.88 76.28
N LEU A 815 -45.34 -15.35 76.65
CA LEU A 815 -45.58 -14.76 77.96
C LEU A 815 -46.01 -15.85 78.96
N GLN A 816 -45.16 -16.17 79.94
CA GLN A 816 -45.57 -16.92 81.13
C GLN A 816 -45.86 -15.96 82.30
N GLY A 817 -47.13 -15.66 82.51
CA GLY A 817 -47.61 -14.96 83.71
C GLY A 817 -47.88 -15.94 84.85
N GLY A 818 -47.28 -15.71 86.02
CA GLY A 818 -47.53 -16.49 87.22
C GLY A 818 -48.94 -16.25 87.78
N VAL A 819 -49.65 -17.37 88.02
CA VAL A 819 -50.95 -17.52 88.69
C VAL A 819 -52.17 -17.22 87.80
N ARG A 820 -52.74 -18.31 87.25
CA ARG A 820 -53.82 -18.47 86.23
C ARG A 820 -53.35 -18.28 84.79
N SER A 821 -52.91 -19.40 84.17
CA SER A 821 -52.34 -19.44 82.83
C SER A 821 -53.34 -19.04 81.74
N VAL A 822 -53.12 -17.86 81.16
CA VAL A 822 -53.44 -17.61 79.75
C VAL A 822 -52.11 -17.73 79.01
N PHE A 823 -51.96 -18.75 78.18
CA PHE A 823 -50.86 -18.80 77.23
C PHE A 823 -51.24 -17.89 76.06
N SER A 824 -50.54 -16.77 75.91
CA SER A 824 -50.59 -15.98 74.68
C SER A 824 -49.23 -16.06 74.02
N THR A 825 -49.13 -16.90 72.98
CA THR A 825 -48.01 -16.86 72.04
C THR A 825 -48.36 -15.82 71.00
N LEU A 826 -47.56 -14.76 70.93
CA LEU A 826 -47.64 -13.77 69.86
C LEU A 826 -46.52 -14.06 68.86
N MET A 827 -46.91 -14.14 67.60
CA MET A 827 -46.02 -14.42 66.50
C MET A 827 -46.12 -13.28 65.50
N PHE A 828 -44.99 -12.72 65.12
CA PHE A 828 -44.91 -11.83 63.97
C PHE A 828 -43.72 -12.23 63.12
N SER A 829 -43.91 -12.15 61.80
CA SER A 829 -42.89 -12.45 60.81
C SER A 829 -42.61 -11.21 60.00
N ILE A 830 -41.34 -10.92 59.77
CA ILE A 830 -40.90 -9.91 58.82
C ILE A 830 -40.23 -10.65 57.66
N SER A 831 -40.70 -10.38 56.45
CA SER A 831 -40.13 -10.93 55.23
C SER A 831 -39.80 -9.80 54.26
N GLY A 832 -38.61 -9.85 53.68
CA GLY A 832 -38.18 -9.00 52.57
C GLY A 832 -37.67 -9.87 51.44
N SER A 833 -37.99 -9.50 50.20
CA SER A 833 -37.49 -10.19 49.01
C SER A 833 -37.10 -9.15 47.96
N SER A 834 -35.88 -9.25 47.44
CA SER A 834 -35.39 -8.46 46.31
C SER A 834 -35.03 -9.40 45.17
N ASN A 835 -35.60 -9.13 44.00
CA ASN A 835 -35.32 -9.88 42.78
C ASN A 835 -34.60 -8.99 41.78
N LEU A 836 -33.45 -9.44 41.30
CA LEU A 836 -32.67 -8.79 40.25
C LEU A 836 -32.69 -9.71 39.03
N THR A 837 -33.24 -9.19 37.94
CA THR A 837 -33.20 -9.83 36.64
C THR A 837 -32.32 -8.99 35.72
N ILE A 838 -31.23 -9.57 35.26
CA ILE A 838 -30.39 -8.96 34.23
C ILE A 838 -30.67 -9.73 32.95
N PRO A 839 -31.42 -9.15 32.00
CA PRO A 839 -31.57 -9.75 30.69
C PRO A 839 -30.21 -9.68 29.98
N PRO A 840 -29.57 -10.80 29.62
CA PRO A 840 -28.63 -10.77 28.54
C PRO A 840 -29.49 -10.73 27.28
N ARG A 841 -29.01 -9.98 26.28
CA ARG A 841 -29.56 -9.92 24.93
C ARG A 841 -30.76 -8.96 24.84
N SER A 842 -30.57 -7.92 24.03
CA SER A 842 -31.66 -7.19 23.42
C SER A 842 -32.44 -8.15 22.50
N HIS A 843 -33.42 -8.85 23.08
CA HIS A 843 -34.59 -9.23 22.31
C HIS A 843 -35.45 -7.97 22.21
N ASP A 844 -35.62 -7.46 20.98
CA ASP A 844 -36.67 -6.51 20.69
C ASP A 844 -38.03 -7.17 20.96
N GLU A 845 -38.55 -6.97 22.16
CA GLU A 845 -39.99 -6.93 22.40
C GLU A 845 -40.40 -5.50 22.75
N LEU A 846 -40.39 -4.65 21.73
CA LEU A 846 -41.22 -3.45 21.69
C LEU A 846 -42.20 -3.54 20.52
N SER A 847 -43.13 -4.49 20.66
CA SER A 847 -44.46 -4.35 20.06
C SER A 847 -45.48 -5.10 20.92
N ARG A 848 -46.28 -4.30 21.65
CA ARG A 848 -47.54 -4.63 22.33
C ARG A 848 -47.42 -5.40 23.64
N ASP A 849 -47.41 -4.68 24.77
CA ASP A 849 -48.54 -4.79 25.69
C ASP A 849 -48.66 -3.60 26.65
N THR A 850 -49.84 -3.01 26.61
CA THR A 850 -50.33 -1.87 27.41
C THR A 850 -50.47 -2.21 28.89
N HIS A 851 -50.08 -1.25 29.74
CA HIS A 851 -50.53 -1.00 31.12
C HIS A 851 -51.23 -2.14 31.89
N ARG A 852 -50.58 -2.63 32.96
CA ARG A 852 -51.31 -3.05 34.17
C ARG A 852 -50.48 -2.90 35.45
N ILE A 853 -50.75 -1.82 36.17
CA ILE A 853 -50.43 -1.68 37.59
C ILE A 853 -51.52 -2.43 38.37
N GLN A 854 -51.14 -3.39 39.23
CA GLN A 854 -51.98 -3.85 40.32
C GLN A 854 -51.19 -3.81 41.63
N GLY A 855 -51.40 -2.73 42.37
CA GLY A 855 -51.21 -2.72 43.82
C GLY A 855 -52.45 -3.32 44.49
N ARG A 856 -52.23 -4.20 45.47
CA ARG A 856 -53.25 -4.62 46.45
C ARG A 856 -52.90 -3.99 47.80
N SER A 857 -53.79 -3.13 48.31
CA SER A 857 -53.98 -2.91 49.74
C SER A 857 -55.47 -3.08 50.08
N HIS A 858 -55.74 -3.59 51.28
CA HIS A 858 -57.06 -3.86 51.84
C HIS A 858 -57.83 -2.59 52.23
N GLY A 859 -59.17 -2.67 52.19
CA GLY A 859 -60.09 -1.73 52.84
C GLY A 859 -61.54 -1.86 52.35
N ASP A 860 -62.41 -2.38 53.22
CA ASP A 860 -63.84 -2.70 53.01
C ASP A 860 -64.77 -1.51 52.67
N GLN A 861 -65.80 -1.77 51.85
CA GLN A 861 -67.24 -1.69 52.24
C GLN A 861 -68.20 -1.88 51.04
N ILE A 862 -68.96 -2.99 51.09
CA ILE A 862 -70.42 -3.16 50.84
C ILE A 862 -71.08 -2.48 49.61
N GLY A 863 -71.41 -3.29 48.58
CA GLY A 863 -72.81 -3.62 48.26
C GLY A 863 -73.54 -3.03 47.03
N ARG A 864 -73.61 -3.83 45.94
CA ARG A 864 -74.70 -3.97 44.91
C ARG A 864 -75.01 -2.76 43.99
N SER A 865 -75.30 -2.87 42.68
CA SER A 865 -75.41 -3.98 41.73
C SER A 865 -75.48 -3.45 40.28
N ARG A 866 -74.90 -4.23 39.35
CA ARG A 866 -75.31 -4.50 37.94
C ARG A 866 -75.28 -3.37 36.88
N GLY A 867 -74.35 -3.56 35.94
CA GLY A 867 -74.69 -3.78 34.53
C GLY A 867 -74.30 -2.67 33.55
N SER A 868 -73.03 -2.62 33.16
CA SER A 868 -72.52 -1.74 32.09
C SER A 868 -72.57 -2.40 30.71
N ARG A 869 -72.65 -1.52 29.72
CA ARG A 869 -72.75 -1.70 28.27
C ARG A 869 -71.67 -0.79 27.67
N ALA A 870 -71.13 -1.20 26.50
CA ALA A 870 -70.25 -0.47 25.56
C ALA A 870 -68.81 -0.19 26.02
N GLN A 871 -67.77 -0.79 25.41
CA GLN A 871 -67.18 -0.55 24.08
C GLN A 871 -66.56 0.85 23.92
N ARG A 872 -65.25 0.94 24.17
CA ARG A 872 -64.23 1.30 23.18
C ARG A 872 -62.88 0.78 23.62
#